data_AF-A0A7D8UWZ7-F1
#
_entry.id   AF-A0A7D8UWZ7-F1
#
_cell.length_a   1.000
_cell.length_b   1.000
_cell.length_c   1.000
_cell.angle_alpha   90.00
_cell.angle_beta   90.00
_cell.angle_gamma   90.00
#
_symmetry.space_group_name_H-M   'P 1'
#
loop_
_entity.id
_entity.type
_entity.pdbx_description
1 polymer ?
#
loop_
_entity_poly.entity_id
_entity_poly.type
_entity_poly.pdbx_seq_one_letter_code
_entity_poly.pdbx_strand_id
1 'polypeptide(L)'
;MNADLKRVRDNSIDGGSSPSSSKRRALGSPHSGAASPRGAAADDDGDEGEGQLDDWERQLEVKRKEFIFRQMLDYRRSYDREHYRANALERQRRALEASLRSVEACWEQLECAWGGRVPVVHAVHADLCAAKIDPSKPQSELDSALESRMSATMRLISVFTDIASGGKLRAELDGALAKKLAKVQAEASSLRTNSDLLQTQIDQLRQARDSYQHDLQRAEKKLDRQRMNFDLERTAWEAKRAASATPAQPVANGSGHSTPNARAGGEESASGPSAAEAAEAQERIALAEALAASRLSQLEALRSENTGLKQEADKLKLQAHHPTEAQLRESPFFQVYLQRLSTQVSRADALQTRFDSSETKLDQLRDSNLEFREAVQQEARQEVDTLRQQLSKRDNDLARLRAERDKLNDELHERKQTESLKSNQNKVLDDLCKKRGDRISHLQSEVGRLKGKAAAEAGADGYLKFLHGEGGIDGDYVKSLEEQLKAAGDKVAALTAQIESTSQGDAAAAAAETTVRVELEAAKRSLAKFERILGPEALADVRELGEKLRQAAEAEDKLKLQLSQAEESTNALYAEVEGLSSAWDGLEKTLKDKVYDLRDAENNVKRLATEKAKADNKFFDAMRMRDAVEADLKNTQRVVDKQTKLLEKGQETEKAMTAQISAQDKALTTLKNSSLELQTQVATASSERRQLELRLQQSQGQLSEAQQLLHQRVAEAAAASQARTKAEEELEAAQRQVKKSKEKLEQLTAAGAAGNMSVGEAHIREEREKLLKLLRCSTCHLNFKQQVLTKCMHTFCKDCIDQRIATRQRKCPACGVAFSKEDVGTLYWQ
;
A
#
# COMPACT_ATOMS: atom_id res chain seq x y z
N MET A 1 -26.34 -5.84 -37.99
CA MET A 1 -26.58 -4.57 -37.25
C MET A 1 -28.02 -4.58 -36.76
N ASN A 2 -28.30 -3.91 -35.63
CA ASN A 2 -29.51 -4.03 -34.80
C ASN A 2 -29.69 -5.37 -34.06
N ALA A 3 -30.44 -5.30 -32.95
CA ALA A 3 -30.70 -6.32 -31.92
C ALA A 3 -29.43 -6.80 -31.15
N ASP A 4 -29.45 -7.00 -29.82
CA ASP A 4 -30.58 -7.02 -28.86
C ASP A 4 -30.26 -6.32 -27.53
N LEU A 5 -31.27 -5.68 -26.93
CA LEU A 5 -31.25 -5.20 -25.54
C LEU A 5 -32.44 -5.82 -24.80
N LYS A 6 -32.21 -6.84 -23.96
CA LYS A 6 -33.24 -7.42 -23.09
C LYS A 6 -32.65 -8.16 -21.88
N ARG A 7 -33.32 -7.99 -20.73
CA ARG A 7 -33.19 -8.76 -19.48
C ARG A 7 -31.82 -8.73 -18.80
N VAL A 8 -31.64 -7.74 -17.91
CA VAL A 8 -31.07 -8.00 -16.59
C VAL A 8 -32.10 -7.57 -15.56
N ARG A 9 -32.68 -8.54 -14.86
CA ARG A 9 -33.39 -8.34 -13.59
C ARG A 9 -33.36 -9.65 -12.80
N ASP A 10 -33.39 -9.49 -11.49
CA ASP A 10 -33.63 -10.52 -10.47
C ASP A 10 -32.63 -11.68 -10.43
N ASN A 11 -31.71 -11.58 -9.46
CA ASN A 11 -31.34 -12.74 -8.64
C ASN A 11 -31.27 -12.25 -7.18
N SER A 12 -32.06 -12.86 -6.29
CA SER A 12 -32.13 -12.48 -4.88
C SER A 12 -30.84 -12.84 -4.14
N ILE A 13 -30.46 -12.04 -3.15
CA ILE A 13 -29.40 -12.39 -2.21
C ILE A 13 -30.06 -12.86 -0.91
N ASP A 14 -30.49 -14.12 -0.88
CA ASP A 14 -30.96 -14.80 0.33
C ASP A 14 -29.76 -15.20 1.22
N GLY A 15 -29.14 -14.19 1.82
CA GLY A 15 -27.99 -14.33 2.72
C GLY A 15 -28.39 -14.80 4.12
N GLY A 16 -28.79 -16.07 4.27
CA GLY A 16 -29.49 -16.54 5.48
C GLY A 16 -29.23 -17.96 5.96
N SER A 17 -27.98 -18.38 6.21
CA SER A 17 -27.63 -19.26 7.35
C SER A 17 -26.15 -19.68 7.38
N SER A 18 -25.53 -19.59 8.55
CA SER A 18 -24.32 -20.35 8.89
C SER A 18 -24.72 -21.71 9.48
N PRO A 19 -23.89 -22.76 9.32
CA PRO A 19 -23.62 -23.60 10.48
C PRO A 19 -22.14 -23.89 10.73
N SER A 20 -21.85 -23.96 12.03
CA SER A 20 -20.57 -24.20 12.68
C SER A 20 -19.95 -25.58 12.43
N SER A 21 -18.65 -25.59 12.08
CA SER A 21 -17.62 -26.54 12.57
C SER A 21 -17.59 -28.02 12.14
N SER A 22 -16.44 -28.63 12.45
CA SER A 22 -16.27 -30.03 12.85
C SER A 22 -16.34 -31.14 11.80
N LYS A 23 -15.16 -31.58 11.34
CA LYS A 23 -14.63 -32.94 11.66
C LYS A 23 -13.15 -33.11 11.32
N ARG A 24 -12.29 -33.12 12.34
CA ARG A 24 -11.14 -34.05 12.37
C ARG A 24 -11.66 -35.42 12.81
N ARG A 25 -11.12 -36.51 12.27
CA ARG A 25 -11.14 -37.83 12.90
C ARG A 25 -9.86 -38.57 12.53
N ALA A 26 -9.28 -39.26 13.51
CA ALA A 26 -8.07 -40.08 13.38
C ALA A 26 -8.45 -41.58 13.32
N LEU A 27 -7.56 -42.45 13.82
CA LEU A 27 -7.54 -43.92 13.68
C LEU A 27 -6.95 -44.37 12.33
N GLY A 28 -6.08 -45.40 12.26
CA GLY A 28 -5.45 -46.14 13.37
C GLY A 28 -4.66 -47.35 12.83
N SER A 29 -3.62 -47.79 13.56
CA SER A 29 -2.94 -49.06 13.29
C SER A 29 -3.77 -50.22 13.86
N PRO A 30 -3.83 -51.38 13.16
CA PRO A 30 -3.18 -52.57 13.74
C PRO A 30 -2.49 -53.47 12.69
N HIS A 31 -2.12 -54.67 13.13
CA HIS A 31 -1.15 -55.59 12.52
C HIS A 31 -1.79 -56.77 11.76
N SER A 32 -0.97 -57.49 10.97
CA SER A 32 -1.23 -58.79 10.30
C SER A 32 -2.22 -58.85 9.11
N GLY A 33 -1.88 -59.68 8.10
CA GLY A 33 -2.72 -59.93 6.90
C GLY A 33 -1.90 -60.22 5.63
N ALA A 34 -1.52 -61.49 5.43
CA ALA A 34 -0.51 -61.90 4.44
C ALA A 34 -0.90 -61.77 2.94
N ALA A 35 0.09 -61.41 2.12
CA ALA A 35 0.24 -61.91 0.74
C ALA A 35 1.73 -61.89 0.34
N SER A 36 2.22 -62.96 -0.28
CA SER A 36 3.60 -63.09 -0.80
C SER A 36 3.55 -63.66 -2.21
N PRO A 37 4.53 -63.34 -3.05
CA PRO A 37 5.04 -64.31 -4.02
C PRO A 37 6.50 -64.68 -3.74
N ARG A 38 6.75 -65.98 -3.52
CA ARG A 38 7.95 -66.67 -4.01
C ARG A 38 7.89 -66.68 -5.55
N GLY A 39 8.96 -66.78 -6.33
CA GLY A 39 10.41 -66.87 -6.08
C GLY A 39 11.12 -66.68 -7.44
N ALA A 40 12.31 -67.19 -7.73
CA ALA A 40 13.21 -68.07 -6.97
C ALA A 40 14.62 -68.06 -7.60
N ALA A 41 15.64 -68.51 -6.84
CA ALA A 41 17.01 -68.85 -7.28
C ALA A 41 17.85 -67.68 -7.87
N ALA A 42 19.18 -67.80 -7.99
CA ALA A 42 20.20 -68.43 -7.14
C ALA A 42 21.57 -67.93 -7.64
N ASP A 43 22.55 -67.84 -6.74
CA ASP A 43 24.01 -67.78 -6.98
C ASP A 43 24.53 -66.94 -8.18
N ASP A 44 25.12 -65.76 -7.92
CA ASP A 44 26.54 -65.52 -8.22
C ASP A 44 27.09 -64.26 -7.47
N ASP A 45 28.40 -63.99 -7.64
CA ASP A 45 29.20 -62.94 -6.99
C ASP A 45 28.75 -61.47 -7.21
N GLY A 46 28.96 -60.64 -6.17
CA GLY A 46 29.62 -59.32 -6.25
C GLY A 46 28.97 -58.12 -6.98
N ASP A 47 28.87 -57.00 -6.24
CA ASP A 47 29.04 -55.61 -6.75
C ASP A 47 27.90 -54.93 -7.57
N GLU A 48 26.66 -55.42 -7.56
CA GLU A 48 25.52 -54.68 -8.19
C GLU A 48 24.74 -53.73 -7.24
N GLY A 49 25.06 -53.72 -5.94
CA GLY A 49 24.24 -53.08 -4.90
C GLY A 49 24.14 -51.54 -4.99
N GLU A 50 25.24 -50.86 -5.27
CA GLU A 50 25.25 -49.39 -5.34
C GLU A 50 24.55 -48.87 -6.61
N GLY A 51 24.74 -49.55 -7.74
CA GLY A 51 24.16 -49.13 -9.03
C GLY A 51 22.62 -49.09 -9.05
N GLN A 52 21.96 -50.05 -8.40
CA GLN A 52 20.49 -50.07 -8.31
C GLN A 52 19.93 -48.99 -7.37
N LEU A 53 20.68 -48.61 -6.32
CA LEU A 53 20.34 -47.48 -5.46
C LEU A 53 20.49 -46.16 -6.22
N ASP A 54 21.60 -45.97 -6.93
CA ASP A 54 21.89 -44.76 -7.70
C ASP A 54 20.83 -44.53 -8.80
N ASP A 55 20.43 -45.58 -9.54
CA ASP A 55 19.37 -45.48 -10.54
C ASP A 55 17.96 -45.30 -9.94
N TRP A 56 17.69 -45.82 -8.74
CA TRP A 56 16.47 -45.51 -8.00
C TRP A 56 16.42 -44.05 -7.55
N GLU A 57 17.53 -43.51 -7.03
CA GLU A 57 17.64 -42.10 -6.67
C GLU A 57 17.51 -41.18 -7.90
N ARG A 58 18.15 -41.52 -9.02
CA ARG A 58 17.99 -40.79 -10.30
C ARG A 58 16.54 -40.80 -10.80
N GLN A 59 15.85 -41.94 -10.74
CA GLN A 59 14.42 -42.01 -11.09
C GLN A 59 13.54 -41.18 -10.14
N LEU A 60 13.89 -41.14 -8.85
CA LEU A 60 13.17 -40.38 -7.84
C LEU A 60 13.44 -38.87 -7.97
N GLU A 61 14.66 -38.47 -8.31
CA GLU A 61 15.02 -37.12 -8.74
C GLU A 61 14.26 -36.68 -9.99
N VAL A 62 14.17 -37.53 -11.03
CA VAL A 62 13.40 -37.23 -12.25
C VAL A 62 11.93 -37.00 -11.91
N LYS A 63 11.32 -37.86 -11.06
CA LYS A 63 9.94 -37.68 -10.59
C LYS A 63 9.75 -36.42 -9.73
N ARG A 64 10.72 -36.06 -8.87
CA ARG A 64 10.74 -34.79 -8.13
C ARG A 64 10.81 -33.58 -9.07
N LYS A 65 11.73 -33.59 -10.05
CA LYS A 65 11.93 -32.53 -11.05
C LYS A 65 10.69 -32.36 -11.93
N GLU A 66 10.05 -33.46 -12.33
CA GLU A 66 8.79 -33.42 -13.09
C GLU A 66 7.61 -32.89 -12.26
N PHE A 67 7.50 -33.29 -10.99
CA PHE A 67 6.48 -32.74 -10.08
C PHE A 67 6.65 -31.23 -9.88
N ILE A 68 7.87 -30.76 -9.63
CA ILE A 68 8.20 -29.33 -9.51
C ILE A 68 7.88 -28.61 -10.82
N PHE A 69 8.21 -29.18 -11.98
CA PHE A 69 7.88 -28.59 -13.28
C PHE A 69 6.37 -28.46 -13.52
N ARG A 70 5.58 -29.49 -13.17
CA ARG A 70 4.10 -29.44 -13.22
C ARG A 70 3.56 -28.36 -12.27
N GLN A 71 4.08 -28.27 -11.05
CA GLN A 71 3.72 -27.24 -10.07
C GLN A 71 4.09 -25.81 -10.56
N MET A 72 5.25 -25.63 -11.20
CA MET A 72 5.64 -24.37 -11.83
C MET A 72 4.73 -23.99 -13.02
N LEU A 73 4.28 -24.97 -13.83
CA LEU A 73 3.31 -24.72 -14.89
C LEU A 73 1.95 -24.27 -14.32
N ASP A 74 1.51 -24.83 -13.20
CA ASP A 74 0.27 -24.40 -12.55
C ASP A 74 0.40 -23.05 -11.83
N TYR A 75 1.56 -22.74 -11.23
CA TYR A 75 1.85 -21.38 -10.77
C TYR A 75 1.87 -20.38 -11.92
N ARG A 76 2.46 -20.73 -13.07
CA ARG A 76 2.41 -19.89 -14.28
C ARG A 76 0.98 -19.68 -14.76
N ARG A 77 0.17 -20.74 -14.89
CA ARG A 77 -1.27 -20.64 -15.23
C ARG A 77 -2.05 -19.81 -14.22
N SER A 78 -1.67 -19.81 -12.94
CA SER A 78 -2.29 -18.96 -11.91
C SER A 78 -1.89 -17.49 -12.08
N TYR A 79 -0.59 -17.24 -12.28
CA TYR A 79 -0.04 -15.91 -12.56
C TYR A 79 -0.66 -15.30 -13.83
N ASP A 80 -0.71 -16.04 -14.93
CA ASP A 80 -1.27 -15.58 -16.20
C ASP A 80 -2.76 -15.19 -16.05
N ARG A 81 -3.53 -15.91 -15.22
CA ARG A 81 -4.94 -15.61 -14.93
C ARG A 81 -5.10 -14.37 -14.05
N GLU A 82 -4.39 -14.26 -12.93
CA GLU A 82 -4.49 -13.07 -12.07
C GLU A 82 -3.85 -11.83 -12.70
N HIS A 83 -2.81 -11.99 -13.53
CA HIS A 83 -2.26 -10.90 -14.33
C HIS A 83 -3.25 -10.43 -15.42
N TYR A 84 -3.96 -11.33 -16.09
CA TYR A 84 -5.06 -10.95 -16.99
C TYR A 84 -6.18 -10.21 -16.25
N ARG A 85 -6.55 -10.69 -15.06
CA ARG A 85 -7.56 -10.07 -14.19
C ARG A 85 -7.13 -8.67 -13.72
N ALA A 86 -5.88 -8.50 -13.30
CA ALA A 86 -5.31 -7.20 -12.93
C ALA A 86 -5.34 -6.23 -14.13
N ASN A 87 -4.89 -6.66 -15.31
CA ASN A 87 -4.97 -5.86 -16.53
C ASN A 87 -6.43 -5.49 -16.91
N ALA A 88 -7.40 -6.37 -16.69
CA ALA A 88 -8.81 -6.08 -16.93
C ALA A 88 -9.37 -5.04 -15.94
N LEU A 89 -9.06 -5.18 -14.65
CA LEU A 89 -9.43 -4.22 -13.60
C LEU A 89 -8.75 -2.86 -13.83
N GLU A 90 -7.49 -2.83 -14.25
CA GLU A 90 -6.81 -1.58 -14.61
C GLU A 90 -7.46 -0.88 -15.80
N ARG A 91 -7.88 -1.61 -16.84
CA ARG A 91 -8.61 -1.03 -17.98
C ARG A 91 -9.95 -0.44 -17.53
N GLN A 92 -10.68 -1.14 -16.66
CA GLN A 92 -11.92 -0.62 -16.06
C GLN A 92 -11.65 0.62 -15.21
N ARG A 93 -10.62 0.61 -14.35
CA ARG A 93 -10.24 1.77 -13.52
C ARG A 93 -9.88 2.98 -14.37
N ARG A 94 -9.07 2.82 -15.41
CA ARG A 94 -8.69 3.89 -16.35
C ARG A 94 -9.90 4.45 -17.11
N ALA A 95 -10.86 3.61 -17.50
CA ALA A 95 -12.11 4.05 -18.13
C ALA A 95 -13.00 4.85 -17.16
N LEU A 96 -13.15 4.39 -15.91
CA LEU A 96 -13.90 5.10 -14.88
C LEU A 96 -13.23 6.43 -14.51
N GLU A 97 -11.91 6.45 -14.30
CA GLU A 97 -11.15 7.70 -14.11
C GLU A 97 -11.34 8.69 -15.28
N ALA A 98 -11.33 8.21 -16.52
CA ALA A 98 -11.57 9.08 -17.69
C ALA A 98 -13.00 9.64 -17.70
N SER A 99 -14.00 8.83 -17.33
CA SER A 99 -15.38 9.31 -17.17
C SER A 99 -15.50 10.36 -16.06
N LEU A 100 -14.85 10.15 -14.92
CA LEU A 100 -14.86 11.11 -13.80
C LEU A 100 -14.16 12.42 -14.19
N ARG A 101 -12.99 12.36 -14.85
CA ARG A 101 -12.31 13.54 -15.40
C ARG A 101 -13.18 14.31 -16.38
N SER A 102 -14.03 13.64 -17.17
CA SER A 102 -14.99 14.34 -18.03
C SER A 102 -16.11 15.04 -17.25
N VAL A 103 -16.58 14.45 -16.14
CA VAL A 103 -17.58 15.05 -15.23
C VAL A 103 -16.99 16.24 -14.45
N GLU A 104 -15.73 16.17 -14.01
CA GLU A 104 -15.01 17.32 -13.45
C GLU A 104 -14.82 18.42 -14.50
N ALA A 105 -14.37 18.10 -15.72
CA ALA A 105 -14.17 19.09 -16.77
C ALA A 105 -15.49 19.78 -17.18
N CYS A 106 -16.62 19.06 -17.17
CA CYS A 106 -17.94 19.67 -17.36
C CYS A 106 -18.36 20.55 -16.18
N TRP A 107 -17.97 20.22 -14.95
CA TRP A 107 -18.24 21.01 -13.75
C TRP A 107 -17.39 22.29 -13.70
N GLU A 108 -16.09 22.22 -13.97
CA GLU A 108 -15.21 23.40 -14.03
C GLU A 108 -15.63 24.38 -15.14
N GLN A 109 -16.06 23.87 -16.31
CA GLN A 109 -16.65 24.70 -17.37
C GLN A 109 -17.92 25.45 -16.91
N LEU A 110 -18.69 24.82 -16.03
CA LEU A 110 -19.96 25.31 -15.50
C LEU A 110 -19.74 26.30 -14.34
N GLU A 111 -18.76 26.06 -13.46
CA GLU A 111 -18.24 27.07 -12.51
C GLU A 111 -17.71 28.31 -13.24
N CYS A 112 -16.82 28.14 -14.22
CA CYS A 112 -16.29 29.24 -15.04
C CYS A 112 -17.39 29.97 -15.82
N ALA A 113 -18.44 29.27 -16.26
CA ALA A 113 -19.59 29.90 -16.89
C ALA A 113 -20.38 30.77 -15.91
N TRP A 114 -20.39 30.48 -14.61
CA TRP A 114 -21.20 31.18 -13.61
C TRP A 114 -20.49 32.29 -12.85
N GLY A 115 -19.20 32.13 -12.53
CA GLY A 115 -18.43 33.08 -11.70
C GLY A 115 -18.37 34.53 -12.22
N GLY A 116 -18.73 34.76 -13.48
CA GLY A 116 -18.84 36.09 -14.09
C GLY A 116 -20.25 36.68 -14.25
N ARG A 117 -21.34 35.98 -13.86
CA ARG A 117 -22.71 36.31 -14.34
C ARG A 117 -23.69 36.91 -13.33
N VAL A 118 -23.57 36.65 -12.02
CA VAL A 118 -24.58 37.09 -11.03
C VAL A 118 -23.91 37.56 -9.72
N PRO A 119 -24.14 38.79 -9.24
CA PRO A 119 -23.52 39.27 -7.98
C PRO A 119 -23.85 38.40 -6.76
N VAL A 120 -25.12 37.95 -6.67
CA VAL A 120 -25.69 37.18 -5.54
C VAL A 120 -24.98 35.84 -5.29
N VAL A 121 -24.29 35.28 -6.29
CA VAL A 121 -23.71 33.91 -6.23
C VAL A 121 -22.38 33.85 -5.45
N HIS A 122 -21.77 35.00 -5.07
CA HIS A 122 -20.52 35.01 -4.28
C HIS A 122 -20.61 34.22 -2.96
N ALA A 123 -21.80 34.16 -2.34
CA ALA A 123 -22.01 33.38 -1.11
C ALA A 123 -22.03 31.85 -1.32
N VAL A 124 -22.19 31.37 -2.56
CA VAL A 124 -22.26 29.93 -2.91
C VAL A 124 -20.98 29.47 -3.61
N HIS A 125 -20.18 30.40 -4.15
CA HIS A 125 -18.96 30.11 -4.90
C HIS A 125 -17.90 29.34 -4.07
N ALA A 126 -17.86 29.53 -2.75
CA ALA A 126 -16.94 28.80 -1.87
C ALA A 126 -17.31 27.30 -1.79
N ASP A 127 -18.57 26.98 -1.52
CA ASP A 127 -19.10 25.61 -1.44
C ASP A 127 -18.91 24.83 -2.75
N LEU A 128 -19.01 25.51 -3.89
CA LEU A 128 -18.87 24.90 -5.22
C LEU A 128 -17.44 24.44 -5.47
N CYS A 129 -16.47 25.36 -5.35
CA CYS A 129 -15.07 25.05 -5.60
C CYS A 129 -14.45 24.09 -4.56
N ALA A 130 -15.09 23.91 -3.41
CA ALA A 130 -14.69 22.94 -2.40
C ALA A 130 -15.03 21.48 -2.79
N ALA A 131 -15.97 21.25 -3.72
CA ALA A 131 -16.56 19.94 -3.98
C ALA A 131 -15.97 19.21 -5.23
N LYS A 132 -14.64 19.20 -5.35
CA LYS A 132 -13.93 18.44 -6.40
C LYS A 132 -13.83 16.95 -6.05
N ILE A 133 -14.17 16.09 -7.00
CA ILE A 133 -14.25 14.64 -6.78
C ILE A 133 -12.89 14.02 -7.16
N ASP A 134 -12.14 13.52 -6.17
CA ASP A 134 -10.86 12.86 -6.36
C ASP A 134 -10.99 11.33 -6.18
N PRO A 135 -10.78 10.52 -7.24
CA PRO A 135 -10.93 9.06 -7.19
C PRO A 135 -9.78 8.33 -6.48
N SER A 136 -8.76 9.04 -5.98
CA SER A 136 -7.71 8.46 -5.13
C SER A 136 -8.08 8.41 -3.65
N LYS A 137 -9.14 9.12 -3.24
CA LYS A 137 -9.64 9.18 -1.86
C LYS A 137 -10.41 7.92 -1.45
N PRO A 138 -10.50 7.63 -0.13
CA PRO A 138 -11.36 6.56 0.37
C PRO A 138 -12.83 6.84 0.04
N GLN A 139 -13.61 5.77 -0.15
CA GLN A 139 -15.00 5.87 -0.63
C GLN A 139 -15.89 6.80 0.22
N SER A 140 -15.71 6.84 1.55
CA SER A 140 -16.45 7.73 2.44
C SER A 140 -16.20 9.22 2.21
N GLU A 141 -14.99 9.62 1.78
CA GLU A 141 -14.71 11.00 1.36
C GLU A 141 -15.31 11.29 -0.01
N LEU A 142 -15.35 10.29 -0.91
CA LEU A 142 -15.96 10.40 -2.22
C LEU A 142 -17.49 10.61 -2.10
N ASP A 143 -18.15 9.83 -1.25
CA ASP A 143 -19.58 9.92 -0.97
C ASP A 143 -19.93 11.29 -0.34
N SER A 144 -19.14 11.75 0.64
CA SER A 144 -19.30 13.09 1.24
C SER A 144 -19.09 14.24 0.24
N ALA A 145 -18.09 14.14 -0.64
CA ALA A 145 -17.88 15.12 -1.71
C ALA A 145 -19.05 15.14 -2.72
N LEU A 146 -19.62 13.98 -3.04
CA LEU A 146 -20.79 13.84 -3.90
C LEU A 146 -22.06 14.45 -3.25
N GLU A 147 -22.29 14.22 -1.96
CA GLU A 147 -23.41 14.83 -1.22
C GLU A 147 -23.29 16.36 -1.14
N SER A 148 -22.10 16.86 -0.81
CA SER A 148 -21.79 18.30 -0.80
C SER A 148 -22.08 18.94 -2.16
N ARG A 149 -21.56 18.34 -3.23
CA ARG A 149 -21.78 18.78 -4.62
C ARG A 149 -23.25 18.72 -5.04
N MET A 150 -23.98 17.69 -4.65
CA MET A 150 -25.41 17.58 -4.89
C MET A 150 -26.17 18.73 -4.18
N SER A 151 -25.84 19.03 -2.92
CA SER A 151 -26.45 20.15 -2.18
C SER A 151 -26.20 21.51 -2.85
N ALA A 152 -24.99 21.73 -3.38
CA ALA A 152 -24.63 22.97 -4.04
C ALA A 152 -25.31 23.07 -5.43
N THR A 153 -25.37 21.96 -6.17
CA THR A 153 -26.10 21.85 -7.45
C THR A 153 -27.59 22.17 -7.28
N MET A 154 -28.24 21.64 -6.24
CA MET A 154 -29.66 21.95 -5.95
C MET A 154 -29.87 23.44 -5.62
N ARG A 155 -28.99 24.04 -4.81
CA ARG A 155 -29.04 25.47 -4.46
C ARG A 155 -28.85 26.39 -5.69
N LEU A 156 -28.04 25.96 -6.65
CA LEU A 156 -27.92 26.65 -7.94
C LEU A 156 -29.18 26.55 -8.78
N ILE A 157 -29.79 25.37 -8.87
CA ILE A 157 -31.03 25.15 -9.63
C ILE A 157 -32.15 26.05 -9.10
N SER A 158 -32.30 26.20 -7.78
CA SER A 158 -33.28 27.16 -7.21
C SER A 158 -32.95 28.62 -7.57
N VAL A 159 -31.68 29.05 -7.49
CA VAL A 159 -31.28 30.39 -7.91
C VAL A 159 -31.55 30.62 -9.41
N PHE A 160 -31.42 29.58 -10.26
CA PHE A 160 -31.79 29.67 -11.67
C PHE A 160 -33.30 29.73 -11.90
N THR A 161 -34.14 29.05 -11.12
CA THR A 161 -35.61 29.22 -11.21
C THR A 161 -36.04 30.61 -10.76
N ASP A 162 -35.41 31.16 -9.72
CA ASP A 162 -35.70 32.50 -9.22
C ASP A 162 -35.32 33.57 -10.26
N ILE A 163 -34.13 33.48 -10.84
CA ILE A 163 -33.66 34.38 -11.90
C ILE A 163 -34.51 34.23 -13.18
N ALA A 164 -34.97 33.02 -13.51
CA ALA A 164 -35.87 32.80 -14.64
C ALA A 164 -37.25 33.48 -14.46
N SER A 165 -37.71 33.68 -13.22
CA SER A 165 -38.91 34.48 -12.93
C SER A 165 -38.65 36.01 -13.03
N GLY A 166 -37.40 36.45 -12.80
CA GLY A 166 -36.98 37.86 -12.73
C GLY A 166 -36.70 38.54 -14.08
N GLY A 167 -37.67 38.58 -14.98
CA GLY A 167 -37.50 38.93 -16.40
C GLY A 167 -36.90 40.30 -16.80
N LYS A 168 -36.51 41.18 -15.86
CA LYS A 168 -35.95 42.52 -16.16
C LYS A 168 -34.41 42.61 -16.17
N LEU A 169 -33.69 41.62 -15.65
CA LEU A 169 -32.22 41.68 -15.50
C LEU A 169 -31.42 41.33 -16.78
N ARG A 170 -32.12 41.09 -17.91
CA ARG A 170 -31.56 40.40 -19.08
C ARG A 170 -30.83 41.30 -20.08
N ALA A 171 -31.15 42.60 -20.18
CA ALA A 171 -30.71 43.45 -21.29
C ALA A 171 -29.31 44.07 -21.12
N GLU A 172 -28.97 44.58 -19.93
CA GLU A 172 -27.67 45.23 -19.70
C GLU A 172 -26.53 44.22 -19.50
N LEU A 173 -26.88 43.01 -19.06
CA LEU A 173 -25.91 41.96 -18.72
C LEU A 173 -25.14 41.48 -19.95
N ASP A 174 -25.84 41.22 -21.07
CA ASP A 174 -25.31 40.56 -22.26
C ASP A 174 -24.10 41.29 -22.87
N GLY A 175 -24.10 42.63 -22.91
CA GLY A 175 -23.01 43.41 -23.52
C GLY A 175 -21.68 43.38 -22.75
N ALA A 176 -21.74 43.39 -21.41
CA ALA A 176 -20.55 43.26 -20.56
C ALA A 176 -20.08 41.80 -20.44
N LEU A 177 -21.05 40.88 -20.39
CA LEU A 177 -20.84 39.44 -20.25
C LEU A 177 -20.21 38.84 -21.52
N ALA A 178 -20.62 39.28 -22.71
CA ALA A 178 -19.99 38.88 -23.98
C ALA A 178 -18.51 39.27 -24.06
N LYS A 179 -18.14 40.49 -23.63
CA LYS A 179 -16.73 40.93 -23.58
C LYS A 179 -15.89 40.13 -22.59
N LYS A 180 -16.45 39.79 -21.41
CA LYS A 180 -15.78 38.92 -20.43
C LYS A 180 -15.63 37.49 -20.94
N LEU A 181 -16.66 36.91 -21.57
CA LEU A 181 -16.58 35.59 -22.20
C LEU A 181 -15.51 35.53 -23.27
N ALA A 182 -15.43 36.53 -24.17
CA ALA A 182 -14.38 36.57 -25.20
C ALA A 182 -12.97 36.59 -24.60
N LYS A 183 -12.75 37.34 -23.51
CA LYS A 183 -11.46 37.36 -22.80
C LYS A 183 -11.16 36.01 -22.13
N VAL A 184 -12.09 35.47 -21.34
CA VAL A 184 -11.92 34.18 -20.64
C VAL A 184 -11.74 33.04 -21.64
N GLN A 185 -12.38 33.09 -22.81
CA GLN A 185 -12.22 32.10 -23.88
C GLN A 185 -10.85 32.17 -24.56
N ALA A 186 -10.26 33.36 -24.70
CA ALA A 186 -8.88 33.54 -25.17
C ALA A 186 -7.84 33.09 -24.12
N GLU A 187 -8.09 33.36 -22.85
CA GLU A 187 -7.26 32.87 -21.74
C GLU A 187 -7.35 31.33 -21.63
N ALA A 188 -8.55 30.76 -21.76
CA ALA A 188 -8.78 29.32 -21.73
C ALA A 188 -8.29 28.57 -22.99
N SER A 189 -8.15 29.23 -24.15
CA SER A 189 -7.49 28.63 -25.32
C SER A 189 -5.96 28.66 -25.18
N SER A 190 -5.40 29.76 -24.66
CA SER A 190 -3.98 29.87 -24.31
C SER A 190 -3.55 28.82 -23.28
N LEU A 191 -4.33 28.66 -22.20
CA LEU A 191 -4.08 27.64 -21.17
C LEU A 191 -4.20 26.21 -21.72
N ARG A 192 -5.13 25.95 -22.66
CA ARG A 192 -5.19 24.66 -23.37
C ARG A 192 -3.93 24.41 -24.19
N THR A 193 -3.50 25.35 -25.03
CA THR A 193 -2.26 25.17 -25.82
C THR A 193 -1.01 24.99 -24.95
N ASN A 194 -0.96 25.62 -23.78
CA ASN A 194 0.12 25.39 -22.80
C ASN A 194 0.00 24.02 -22.13
N SER A 195 -1.21 23.56 -21.81
CA SER A 195 -1.46 22.22 -21.30
C SER A 195 -1.07 21.15 -22.32
N ASP A 196 -1.43 21.30 -23.60
CA ASP A 196 -1.07 20.37 -24.68
C ASP A 196 0.45 20.33 -24.91
N LEU A 197 1.13 21.48 -24.83
CA LEU A 197 2.59 21.57 -24.89
C LEU A 197 3.26 20.84 -23.71
N LEU A 198 2.77 21.04 -22.48
CA LEU A 198 3.27 20.32 -21.30
C LEU A 198 2.98 18.82 -21.38
N GLN A 199 1.82 18.42 -21.90
CA GLN A 199 1.45 17.03 -22.12
C GLN A 199 2.42 16.34 -23.08
N THR A 200 2.72 16.98 -24.23
CA THR A 200 3.66 16.44 -25.21
C THR A 200 5.11 16.41 -24.69
N GLN A 201 5.54 17.38 -23.88
CA GLN A 201 6.83 17.32 -23.18
C GLN A 201 6.88 16.17 -22.18
N ILE A 202 5.83 15.95 -21.39
CA ILE A 202 5.73 14.83 -20.44
C ILE A 202 5.79 13.48 -21.19
N ASP A 203 5.11 13.34 -22.32
CA ASP A 203 5.12 12.10 -23.11
C ASP A 203 6.45 11.87 -23.84
N GLN A 204 7.13 12.92 -24.31
CA GLN A 204 8.52 12.84 -24.78
C GLN A 204 9.49 12.38 -23.68
N LEU A 205 9.38 12.95 -22.47
CA LEU A 205 10.18 12.54 -21.31
C LEU A 205 9.87 11.10 -20.86
N ARG A 206 8.61 10.67 -20.96
CA ARG A 206 8.21 9.27 -20.70
C ARG A 206 8.86 8.33 -21.71
N GLN A 207 8.78 8.62 -23.01
CA GLN A 207 9.41 7.82 -24.07
C GLN A 207 10.93 7.76 -23.92
N ALA A 208 11.58 8.89 -23.59
CA ALA A 208 13.01 8.92 -23.30
C ALA A 208 13.37 8.06 -22.06
N ARG A 209 12.56 8.09 -21.01
CA ARG A 209 12.73 7.24 -19.81
C ARG A 209 12.52 5.76 -20.14
N ASP A 210 11.54 5.41 -20.97
CA ASP A 210 11.34 4.03 -21.46
C ASP A 210 12.53 3.54 -22.31
N SER A 211 13.06 4.37 -23.22
CA SER A 211 14.21 4.00 -24.04
C SER A 211 15.50 3.86 -23.22
N TYR A 212 15.77 4.78 -22.29
CA TYR A 212 16.90 4.65 -21.35
C TYR A 212 16.78 3.43 -20.44
N GLN A 213 15.57 3.05 -20.00
CA GLN A 213 15.36 1.80 -19.26
C GLN A 213 15.61 0.56 -20.12
N HIS A 214 15.22 0.57 -21.40
CA HIS A 214 15.53 -0.52 -22.32
C HIS A 214 17.03 -0.61 -22.62
N ASP A 215 17.73 0.51 -22.79
CA ASP A 215 19.18 0.51 -23.05
C ASP A 215 20.00 0.18 -21.79
N LEU A 216 19.54 0.56 -20.60
CA LEU A 216 20.10 0.07 -19.32
C LEU A 216 20.01 -1.46 -19.25
N GLN A 217 18.82 -2.04 -19.45
CA GLN A 217 18.66 -3.50 -19.48
C GLN A 217 19.49 -4.19 -20.57
N ARG A 218 19.74 -3.51 -21.70
CA ARG A 218 20.61 -4.00 -22.78
C ARG A 218 22.09 -3.92 -22.40
N ALA A 219 22.49 -2.91 -21.62
CA ALA A 219 23.84 -2.76 -21.09
C ALA A 219 24.11 -3.79 -19.97
N GLU A 220 23.19 -3.96 -19.03
CA GLU A 220 23.23 -4.99 -17.97
C GLU A 220 23.39 -6.39 -18.60
N LYS A 221 22.52 -6.76 -19.55
CA LYS A 221 22.59 -8.05 -20.26
C LYS A 221 23.86 -8.22 -21.13
N LYS A 222 24.56 -7.14 -21.49
CA LYS A 222 25.91 -7.21 -22.10
C LYS A 222 26.99 -7.41 -21.05
N LEU A 223 26.90 -6.70 -19.92
CA LEU A 223 27.86 -6.73 -18.82
C LEU A 223 27.84 -8.10 -18.12
N ASP A 224 26.66 -8.69 -17.92
CA ASP A 224 26.54 -10.05 -17.37
C ASP A 224 27.05 -11.14 -18.34
N ARG A 225 26.89 -10.94 -19.66
CA ARG A 225 27.56 -11.79 -20.67
C ARG A 225 29.08 -11.61 -20.63
N GLN A 226 29.58 -10.39 -20.43
CA GLN A 226 31.02 -10.14 -20.28
C GLN A 226 31.57 -10.74 -18.98
N ARG A 227 30.82 -10.72 -17.87
CA ARG A 227 31.15 -11.44 -16.63
C ARG A 227 31.19 -12.94 -16.85
N MET A 228 30.13 -13.52 -17.41
CA MET A 228 30.07 -14.96 -17.72
C MET A 228 31.21 -15.40 -18.64
N ASN A 229 31.53 -14.62 -19.67
CA ASN A 229 32.68 -14.88 -20.54
C ASN A 229 34.01 -14.72 -19.79
N PHE A 230 34.16 -13.70 -18.93
CA PHE A 230 35.37 -13.50 -18.12
C PHE A 230 35.58 -14.63 -17.11
N ASP A 231 34.53 -15.14 -16.47
CA ASP A 231 34.62 -16.29 -15.56
C ASP A 231 34.89 -17.61 -16.31
N LEU A 232 34.36 -17.77 -17.53
CA LEU A 232 34.74 -18.87 -18.45
C LEU A 232 36.21 -18.75 -18.90
N GLU A 233 36.69 -17.56 -19.25
CA GLU A 233 38.08 -17.32 -19.60
C GLU A 233 39.02 -17.49 -18.40
N ARG A 234 38.59 -17.07 -17.21
CA ARG A 234 39.35 -17.21 -15.96
C ARG A 234 39.46 -18.67 -15.55
N THR A 235 38.38 -19.44 -15.57
CA THR A 235 38.42 -20.89 -15.29
C THR A 235 39.18 -21.67 -16.37
N ALA A 236 39.08 -21.29 -17.65
CA ALA A 236 39.91 -21.86 -18.72
C ALA A 236 41.39 -21.48 -18.60
N TRP A 237 41.72 -20.30 -18.06
CA TRP A 237 43.08 -19.86 -17.78
C TRP A 237 43.65 -20.55 -16.54
N GLU A 238 42.87 -20.68 -15.46
CA GLU A 238 43.20 -21.47 -14.27
C GLU A 238 43.50 -22.94 -14.66
N ALA A 239 42.65 -23.55 -15.50
CA ALA A 239 42.87 -24.89 -16.04
C ALA A 239 44.12 -24.99 -16.94
N LYS A 240 44.32 -24.04 -17.88
CA LYS A 240 45.54 -24.01 -18.71
C LYS A 240 46.81 -23.79 -17.91
N ARG A 241 46.75 -23.02 -16.82
CA ARG A 241 47.88 -22.73 -15.93
C ARG A 241 48.22 -23.94 -15.05
N ALA A 242 47.23 -24.73 -14.66
CA ALA A 242 47.45 -26.04 -14.02
C ALA A 242 48.10 -27.06 -14.97
N ALA A 243 47.80 -26.99 -16.28
CA ALA A 243 48.33 -27.91 -17.29
C ALA A 243 49.70 -27.52 -17.88
N SER A 244 50.22 -26.31 -17.62
CA SER A 244 51.37 -25.73 -18.34
C SER A 244 52.51 -25.32 -17.41
N ALA A 245 53.25 -26.30 -16.86
CA ALA A 245 54.34 -26.05 -15.90
C ALA A 245 55.61 -26.88 -16.17
N THR A 246 56.42 -26.45 -17.14
CA THR A 246 57.82 -26.89 -17.34
C THR A 246 58.67 -25.75 -17.95
N PRO A 247 60.00 -25.71 -17.74
CA PRO A 247 60.80 -24.50 -17.90
C PRO A 247 61.41 -24.30 -19.30
N ALA A 248 61.82 -23.05 -19.60
CA ALA A 248 62.56 -22.66 -20.80
C ALA A 248 63.92 -22.02 -20.46
N GLN A 249 64.87 -22.06 -21.39
CA GLN A 249 66.26 -21.62 -21.23
C GLN A 249 66.55 -20.22 -21.87
N PRO A 250 67.74 -19.62 -21.62
CA PRO A 250 67.99 -18.19 -21.89
C PRO A 250 68.49 -17.89 -23.32
N VAL A 251 68.57 -16.59 -23.63
CA VAL A 251 69.22 -16.04 -24.83
C VAL A 251 70.24 -14.97 -24.39
N ALA A 252 71.38 -14.87 -25.08
CA ALA A 252 72.50 -14.00 -24.70
C ALA A 252 72.57 -12.70 -25.52
N ASN A 253 73.29 -11.71 -24.98
CA ASN A 253 74.05 -10.71 -25.75
C ASN A 253 75.03 -9.97 -24.83
N GLY A 254 76.09 -9.37 -25.37
CA GLY A 254 77.07 -8.62 -24.57
C GLY A 254 78.11 -7.85 -25.38
N SER A 255 78.78 -6.91 -24.71
CA SER A 255 79.91 -6.07 -25.17
C SER A 255 80.45 -5.29 -23.96
N GLY A 256 81.72 -4.90 -23.86
CA GLY A 256 82.85 -5.03 -24.78
C GLY A 256 83.77 -3.79 -24.69
N HIS A 257 85.09 -4.01 -24.66
CA HIS A 257 86.18 -3.04 -24.41
C HIS A 257 86.45 -2.72 -22.91
N SER A 258 87.64 -2.91 -22.32
CA SER A 258 89.07 -2.96 -22.75
C SER A 258 89.79 -1.62 -22.67
N THR A 259 90.62 -1.47 -21.63
CA THR A 259 91.72 -0.49 -21.55
C THR A 259 92.98 -1.02 -22.26
N PRO A 260 93.83 -0.13 -22.81
CA PRO A 260 95.23 -0.43 -23.10
C PRO A 260 96.16 0.27 -22.10
N ASN A 261 97.18 -0.44 -21.63
CA ASN A 261 98.30 0.13 -20.85
C ASN A 261 99.58 -0.01 -21.69
N ALA A 262 100.49 0.97 -21.66
CA ALA A 262 101.68 1.02 -22.51
C ALA A 262 102.95 1.34 -21.69
N ARG A 263 104.09 0.78 -22.11
CA ARG A 263 105.30 0.61 -21.29
C ARG A 263 106.56 0.78 -22.13
N ALA A 264 107.37 1.78 -21.81
CA ALA A 264 108.80 1.92 -22.15
C ALA A 264 109.42 2.99 -21.23
N GLY A 265 110.70 2.98 -20.86
CA GLY A 265 111.77 2.06 -21.25
C GLY A 265 112.78 2.72 -22.20
N GLY A 266 113.88 3.24 -21.64
CA GLY A 266 114.99 3.85 -22.38
C GLY A 266 116.09 4.26 -21.41
N GLU A 267 117.33 3.88 -21.73
CA GLU A 267 118.55 4.15 -20.95
C GLU A 267 119.47 5.10 -21.73
N GLU A 268 120.75 5.20 -21.34
CA GLU A 268 121.85 5.94 -22.01
C GLU A 268 121.79 7.49 -21.93
N SER A 269 122.91 8.21 -21.80
CA SER A 269 124.27 7.87 -21.34
C SER A 269 124.96 9.13 -20.79
N ALA A 270 126.12 9.00 -20.15
CA ALA A 270 126.80 10.10 -19.43
C ALA A 270 128.15 10.50 -20.05
N SER A 271 128.41 11.81 -20.11
CA SER A 271 129.74 12.40 -20.37
C SER A 271 129.85 13.82 -19.85
N GLY A 272 131.02 14.21 -19.36
CA GLY A 272 131.39 15.58 -18.97
C GLY A 272 132.64 15.60 -18.08
N PRO A 273 133.09 16.77 -17.57
CA PRO A 273 132.63 18.11 -17.90
C PRO A 273 133.76 19.07 -18.35
N SER A 274 133.40 20.27 -18.78
CA SER A 274 134.29 21.44 -18.81
C SER A 274 133.79 22.55 -17.87
N ALA A 275 134.68 23.44 -17.43
CA ALA A 275 134.40 24.35 -16.31
C ALA A 275 133.28 25.40 -16.56
N ALA A 276 132.88 25.63 -17.81
CA ALA A 276 131.72 26.47 -18.14
C ALA A 276 130.38 25.75 -17.86
N GLU A 277 130.32 24.45 -18.14
CA GLU A 277 129.14 23.61 -17.97
C GLU A 277 128.72 23.48 -16.50
N ALA A 278 129.64 23.69 -15.55
CA ALA A 278 129.34 23.63 -14.12
C ALA A 278 128.40 24.76 -13.68
N ALA A 279 128.58 25.99 -14.20
CA ALA A 279 127.70 27.12 -13.92
C ALA A 279 126.36 26.97 -14.63
N GLU A 280 126.39 26.55 -15.91
CA GLU A 280 125.18 26.31 -16.71
C GLU A 280 124.36 25.12 -16.16
N ALA A 281 125.01 24.09 -15.60
CA ALA A 281 124.36 23.02 -14.88
C ALA A 281 123.75 23.48 -13.55
N GLN A 282 124.43 24.37 -12.79
CA GLN A 282 123.87 24.95 -11.57
C GLN A 282 122.63 25.81 -11.86
N GLU A 283 122.64 26.60 -12.93
CA GLU A 283 121.46 27.36 -13.37
C GLU A 283 120.33 26.43 -13.84
N ARG A 284 120.64 25.39 -14.62
CA ARG A 284 119.66 24.36 -15.03
C ARG A 284 119.10 23.56 -13.85
N ILE A 285 119.89 23.31 -12.80
CA ILE A 285 119.43 22.69 -11.54
C ILE A 285 118.49 23.64 -10.82
N ALA A 286 118.85 24.91 -10.62
CA ALA A 286 117.99 25.90 -9.98
C ALA A 286 116.65 26.09 -10.73
N LEU A 287 116.68 26.10 -12.07
CA LEU A 287 115.47 26.11 -12.91
C LEU A 287 114.65 24.83 -12.78
N ALA A 288 115.29 23.66 -12.67
CA ALA A 288 114.60 22.38 -12.45
C ALA A 288 113.99 22.28 -11.04
N GLU A 289 114.66 22.83 -10.02
CA GLU A 289 114.15 22.93 -8.64
C GLU A 289 112.98 23.90 -8.55
N ALA A 290 113.05 25.07 -9.21
CA ALA A 290 111.93 25.99 -9.31
C ALA A 290 110.72 25.37 -10.05
N LEU A 291 110.98 24.62 -11.13
CA LEU A 291 109.95 23.86 -11.85
C LEU A 291 109.35 22.74 -10.98
N ALA A 292 110.17 22.05 -10.17
CA ALA A 292 109.73 21.02 -9.25
C ALA A 292 108.89 21.60 -8.10
N ALA A 293 109.29 22.75 -7.52
CA ALA A 293 108.52 23.47 -6.51
C ALA A 293 107.19 23.98 -7.06
N SER A 294 107.16 24.50 -8.29
CA SER A 294 105.93 24.90 -8.99
C SER A 294 104.99 23.70 -9.20
N ARG A 295 105.53 22.56 -9.65
CA ARG A 295 104.76 21.31 -9.80
C ARG A 295 104.29 20.73 -8.46
N LEU A 296 105.08 20.86 -7.39
CA LEU A 296 104.68 20.45 -6.04
C LEU A 296 103.49 21.29 -5.56
N SER A 297 103.58 22.62 -5.68
CA SER A 297 102.50 23.55 -5.34
C SER A 297 101.21 23.27 -6.14
N GLN A 298 101.33 22.97 -7.44
CA GLN A 298 100.20 22.53 -8.27
C GLN A 298 99.60 21.21 -7.80
N LEU A 299 100.43 20.22 -7.44
CA LEU A 299 99.96 18.95 -6.88
C LEU A 299 99.30 19.11 -5.50
N GLU A 300 99.75 20.06 -4.69
CA GLU A 300 99.16 20.38 -3.39
C GLU A 300 97.82 21.12 -3.52
N ALA A 301 97.70 22.04 -4.49
CA ALA A 301 96.43 22.66 -4.85
C ALA A 301 95.42 21.64 -5.40
N LEU A 302 95.85 20.76 -6.32
CA LEU A 302 95.00 19.68 -6.83
C LEU A 302 94.63 18.67 -5.74
N ARG A 303 95.50 18.42 -4.75
CA ARG A 303 95.18 17.57 -3.59
C ARG A 303 94.14 18.22 -2.68
N SER A 304 94.26 19.52 -2.38
CA SER A 304 93.29 20.22 -1.52
C SER A 304 91.91 20.31 -2.18
N GLU A 305 91.87 20.65 -3.47
CA GLU A 305 90.65 20.59 -4.30
C GLU A 305 90.03 19.18 -4.29
N ASN A 306 90.83 18.13 -4.51
CA ASN A 306 90.35 16.75 -4.51
C ASN A 306 89.83 16.31 -3.13
N THR A 307 90.37 16.84 -2.02
CA THR A 307 89.80 16.64 -0.68
C THR A 307 88.51 17.42 -0.44
N GLY A 308 88.40 18.65 -0.96
CA GLY A 308 87.16 19.43 -0.91
C GLY A 308 86.02 18.72 -1.65
N LEU A 309 86.26 18.33 -2.90
CA LEU A 309 85.29 17.59 -3.73
C LEU A 309 84.88 16.25 -3.09
N LYS A 310 85.77 15.57 -2.35
CA LYS A 310 85.42 14.37 -1.58
C LYS A 310 84.51 14.70 -0.38
N GLN A 311 84.82 15.73 0.39
CA GLN A 311 83.98 16.18 1.50
C GLN A 311 82.59 16.65 1.03
N GLU A 312 82.51 17.32 -0.12
CA GLU A 312 81.23 17.68 -0.75
C GLU A 312 80.47 16.44 -1.24
N ALA A 313 81.15 15.49 -1.91
CA ALA A 313 80.53 14.24 -2.33
C ALA A 313 79.99 13.41 -1.14
N ASP A 314 80.72 13.35 -0.02
CA ASP A 314 80.29 12.63 1.18
C ASP A 314 79.17 13.36 1.94
N LYS A 315 79.18 14.71 1.96
CA LYS A 315 78.07 15.54 2.43
C LYS A 315 76.80 15.33 1.60
N LEU A 316 76.93 15.26 0.26
CA LEU A 316 75.81 14.97 -0.65
C LEU A 316 75.29 13.55 -0.49
N LYS A 317 76.15 12.54 -0.30
CA LYS A 317 75.73 11.16 0.06
C LYS A 317 74.95 11.13 1.37
N LEU A 318 75.43 11.83 2.40
CA LEU A 318 74.73 11.92 3.69
C LEU A 318 73.33 12.53 3.54
N GLN A 319 73.20 13.62 2.76
CA GLN A 319 71.91 14.25 2.46
C GLN A 319 71.00 13.36 1.59
N ALA A 320 71.55 12.56 0.67
CA ALA A 320 70.79 11.62 -0.16
C ALA A 320 70.28 10.40 0.63
N HIS A 321 71.04 9.91 1.61
CA HIS A 321 70.63 8.80 2.49
C HIS A 321 69.75 9.26 3.66
N HIS A 322 69.92 10.49 4.14
CA HIS A 322 69.19 11.05 5.28
C HIS A 322 68.62 12.44 4.92
N PRO A 323 67.64 12.52 4.00
CA PRO A 323 66.99 13.77 3.66
C PRO A 323 66.26 14.36 4.89
N THR A 324 66.41 15.67 5.08
CA THR A 324 65.79 16.38 6.22
C THR A 324 64.27 16.50 6.05
N GLU A 325 63.54 16.74 7.15
CA GLU A 325 62.07 16.85 7.08
C GLU A 325 61.60 17.98 6.14
N ALA A 326 62.36 19.08 6.03
CA ALA A 326 62.09 20.15 5.07
C ALA A 326 62.17 19.63 3.62
N GLN A 327 63.26 18.95 3.26
CA GLN A 327 63.45 18.34 1.93
C GLN A 327 62.40 17.24 1.64
N LEU A 328 61.94 16.53 2.66
CA LEU A 328 60.82 15.58 2.54
C LEU A 328 59.49 16.31 2.31
N ARG A 329 59.19 17.42 3.00
CA ARG A 329 58.00 18.25 2.78
C ARG A 329 58.02 18.96 1.41
N GLU A 330 59.19 19.27 0.88
CA GLU A 330 59.39 19.80 -0.48
C GLU A 330 59.27 18.71 -1.56
N SER A 331 59.40 17.43 -1.20
CA SER A 331 59.29 16.32 -2.16
C SER A 331 57.87 16.18 -2.72
N PRO A 332 57.69 16.15 -4.06
CA PRO A 332 56.36 16.07 -4.67
C PRO A 332 55.62 14.78 -4.28
N PHE A 333 56.33 13.68 -4.01
CA PHE A 333 55.73 12.43 -3.54
C PHE A 333 55.08 12.58 -2.16
N PHE A 334 55.71 13.33 -1.25
CA PHE A 334 55.19 13.57 0.09
C PHE A 334 54.03 14.58 0.08
N GLN A 335 54.10 15.59 -0.78
CA GLN A 335 52.99 16.54 -0.99
C GLN A 335 51.75 15.85 -1.58
N VAL A 336 51.93 14.98 -2.59
CA VAL A 336 50.85 14.14 -3.13
C VAL A 336 50.31 13.18 -2.07
N TYR A 337 51.17 12.62 -1.20
CA TYR A 337 50.71 11.78 -0.08
C TYR A 337 49.89 12.56 0.95
N LEU A 338 50.35 13.75 1.36
CA LEU A 338 49.61 14.65 2.26
C LEU A 338 48.26 15.06 1.67
N GLN A 339 48.21 15.45 0.39
CA GLN A 339 46.97 15.78 -0.32
C GLN A 339 46.03 14.57 -0.40
N ARG A 340 46.57 13.37 -0.62
CA ARG A 340 45.79 12.13 -0.63
C ARG A 340 45.29 11.75 0.77
N LEU A 341 46.00 12.12 1.84
CA LEU A 341 45.58 11.89 3.21
C LEU A 341 44.51 12.90 3.65
N SER A 342 44.67 14.20 3.34
CA SER A 342 43.65 15.22 3.65
C SER A 342 42.36 15.03 2.85
N THR A 343 42.42 14.56 1.59
CA THR A 343 41.22 14.20 0.81
C THR A 343 40.53 12.92 1.31
N GLN A 344 41.23 12.03 2.03
CA GLN A 344 40.61 10.88 2.69
C GLN A 344 40.01 11.25 4.05
N VAL A 345 40.66 12.14 4.83
CA VAL A 345 40.10 12.68 6.08
C VAL A 345 38.82 13.46 5.80
N SER A 346 38.86 14.47 4.93
CA SER A 346 37.66 15.24 4.55
C SER A 346 36.56 14.40 3.90
N ARG A 347 36.90 13.27 3.25
CA ARG A 347 35.92 12.27 2.80
C ARG A 347 35.31 11.48 3.96
N ALA A 348 36.07 11.15 5.00
CA ALA A 348 35.55 10.51 6.20
C ALA A 348 34.62 11.47 6.96
N ASP A 349 35.02 12.72 7.17
CA ASP A 349 34.21 13.77 7.80
C ASP A 349 32.89 14.00 7.04
N ALA A 350 32.96 14.04 5.71
CA ALA A 350 31.81 14.17 4.82
C ALA A 350 30.92 12.91 4.72
N LEU A 351 31.39 11.75 5.21
CA LEU A 351 30.59 10.54 5.36
C LEU A 351 29.98 10.45 6.77
N GLN A 352 30.71 10.86 7.80
CA GLN A 352 30.22 10.88 9.19
C GLN A 352 29.10 11.91 9.34
N THR A 353 29.29 13.16 8.90
CA THR A 353 28.22 14.18 8.90
C THR A 353 26.98 13.77 8.08
N ARG A 354 27.14 12.92 7.05
CA ARG A 354 26.01 12.31 6.32
C ARG A 354 25.32 11.21 7.14
N PHE A 355 26.08 10.39 7.85
CA PHE A 355 25.55 9.38 8.78
C PHE A 355 24.74 10.05 9.90
N ASP A 356 25.34 11.01 10.61
CA ASP A 356 24.70 11.74 11.72
C ASP A 356 23.41 12.46 11.24
N SER A 357 23.45 13.08 10.06
CA SER A 357 22.28 13.72 9.44
C SER A 357 21.28 12.74 8.80
N SER A 358 21.53 11.43 8.86
CA SER A 358 20.58 10.37 8.46
C SER A 358 19.98 9.66 9.67
N GLU A 359 20.76 9.44 10.72
CA GLU A 359 20.32 8.92 12.02
C GLU A 359 19.30 9.87 12.66
N THR A 360 19.64 11.15 12.78
CA THR A 360 18.71 12.20 13.27
C THR A 360 17.40 12.29 12.48
N LYS A 361 17.41 11.98 11.17
CA LYS A 361 16.19 11.93 10.36
C LYS A 361 15.39 10.65 10.58
N LEU A 362 16.05 9.52 10.82
CA LEU A 362 15.38 8.26 11.16
C LEU A 362 14.68 8.38 12.52
N ASP A 363 15.28 9.06 13.49
CA ASP A 363 14.66 9.30 14.80
C ASP A 363 13.48 10.28 14.70
N GLN A 364 13.63 11.41 13.98
CA GLN A 364 12.50 12.30 13.67
C GLN A 364 11.33 11.58 12.97
N LEU A 365 11.62 10.61 12.10
CA LEU A 365 10.60 9.78 11.43
C LEU A 365 10.04 8.66 12.31
N ARG A 366 10.74 8.25 13.38
CA ARG A 366 10.21 7.33 14.41
C ARG A 366 9.26 8.07 15.34
N ASP A 367 9.71 9.21 15.86
CA ASP A 367 8.99 10.02 16.83
C ASP A 367 7.68 10.56 16.23
N SER A 368 7.73 11.21 15.06
CA SER A 368 6.52 11.72 14.40
C SER A 368 5.52 10.63 13.97
N ASN A 369 6.00 9.42 13.67
CA ASN A 369 5.16 8.26 13.36
C ASN A 369 4.54 7.65 14.64
N LEU A 370 5.21 7.75 15.79
CA LEU A 370 4.64 7.43 17.10
C LEU A 370 3.57 8.46 17.51
N GLU A 371 3.92 9.76 17.50
CA GLU A 371 3.01 10.87 17.82
C GLU A 371 1.74 10.81 16.96
N PHE A 372 1.88 10.62 15.64
CA PHE A 372 0.73 10.49 14.73
C PHE A 372 -0.18 9.31 15.10
N ARG A 373 0.38 8.16 15.52
CA ARG A 373 -0.43 7.00 15.94
C ARG A 373 -1.14 7.22 17.25
N GLU A 374 -0.49 7.87 18.21
CA GLU A 374 -1.08 8.18 19.51
C GLU A 374 -2.18 9.23 19.36
N ALA A 375 -1.96 10.27 18.53
CA ALA A 375 -2.98 11.24 18.15
C ALA A 375 -4.21 10.57 17.49
N VAL A 376 -4.02 9.79 16.42
CA VAL A 376 -5.14 9.09 15.74
C VAL A 376 -5.87 8.13 16.68
N GLN A 377 -5.17 7.42 17.58
CA GLN A 377 -5.83 6.58 18.59
C GLN A 377 -6.58 7.40 19.65
N GLN A 378 -6.07 8.58 20.01
CA GLN A 378 -6.70 9.45 21.00
C GLN A 378 -7.95 10.14 20.44
N GLU A 379 -7.88 10.69 19.23
CA GLU A 379 -9.02 11.26 18.50
C GLU A 379 -10.14 10.22 18.33
N ALA A 380 -9.80 9.03 17.81
CA ALA A 380 -10.74 7.93 17.63
C ALA A 380 -11.43 7.47 18.94
N ARG A 381 -10.71 7.51 20.07
CA ARG A 381 -11.29 7.22 21.40
C ARG A 381 -12.20 8.36 21.88
N GLN A 382 -11.77 9.61 21.69
CA GLN A 382 -12.54 10.79 22.05
C GLN A 382 -13.87 10.86 21.27
N GLU A 383 -13.88 10.61 19.96
CA GLU A 383 -15.11 10.52 19.16
C GLU A 383 -16.09 9.50 19.74
N VAL A 384 -15.63 8.27 19.97
CA VAL A 384 -16.46 7.19 20.53
C VAL A 384 -17.00 7.55 21.93
N ASP A 385 -16.19 8.19 22.79
CA ASP A 385 -16.64 8.63 24.12
C ASP A 385 -17.58 9.85 24.07
N THR A 386 -17.45 10.77 23.10
CA THR A 386 -18.45 11.83 22.90
C THR A 386 -19.78 11.25 22.44
N LEU A 387 -19.79 10.26 21.54
CA LEU A 387 -21.00 9.56 21.10
C LEU A 387 -21.65 8.78 22.26
N ARG A 388 -20.86 8.13 23.13
CA ARG A 388 -21.37 7.50 24.37
C ARG A 388 -22.02 8.51 25.31
N GLN A 389 -21.42 9.69 25.49
CA GLN A 389 -22.02 10.77 26.29
C GLN A 389 -23.30 11.32 25.66
N GLN A 390 -23.37 11.44 24.33
CA GLN A 390 -24.59 11.84 23.62
C GLN A 390 -25.69 10.79 23.77
N LEU A 391 -25.36 9.50 23.61
CA LEU A 391 -26.28 8.39 23.81
C LEU A 391 -26.87 8.39 25.22
N SER A 392 -26.01 8.48 26.25
CA SER A 392 -26.43 8.54 27.66
C SER A 392 -27.35 9.74 27.94
N LYS A 393 -27.09 10.91 27.34
CA LYS A 393 -27.98 12.07 27.44
C LYS A 393 -29.34 11.77 26.79
N ARG A 394 -29.37 11.18 25.60
CA ARG A 394 -30.62 10.77 24.92
C ARG A 394 -31.40 9.68 25.65
N ASP A 395 -30.74 8.73 26.30
CA ASP A 395 -31.41 7.71 27.12
C ASP A 395 -32.04 8.31 28.39
N ASN A 396 -31.37 9.29 29.02
CA ASN A 396 -31.95 10.04 30.14
C ASN A 396 -33.14 10.90 29.69
N ASP A 397 -33.04 11.59 28.55
CA ASP A 397 -34.15 12.34 27.95
C ASP A 397 -35.33 11.40 27.63
N LEU A 398 -35.06 10.21 27.10
CA LEU A 398 -36.07 9.18 26.81
C LEU A 398 -36.73 8.61 28.07
N ALA A 399 -35.96 8.33 29.12
CA ALA A 399 -36.51 7.88 30.40
C ALA A 399 -37.47 8.92 30.99
N ARG A 400 -37.11 10.20 30.91
CA ARG A 400 -37.97 11.33 31.30
C ARG A 400 -39.23 11.42 30.42
N LEU A 401 -39.09 11.37 29.09
CA LEU A 401 -40.23 11.46 28.17
C LEU A 401 -41.19 10.27 28.29
N ARG A 402 -40.69 9.06 28.62
CA ARG A 402 -41.53 7.92 29.00
C ARG A 402 -42.35 8.22 30.25
N ALA A 403 -41.71 8.68 31.33
CA ALA A 403 -42.40 9.01 32.58
C ALA A 403 -43.44 10.14 32.42
N GLU A 404 -43.14 11.18 31.63
CA GLU A 404 -44.09 12.26 31.31
C GLU A 404 -45.28 11.75 30.49
N ARG A 405 -45.04 10.90 29.48
CA ARG A 405 -46.08 10.24 28.67
C ARG A 405 -46.97 9.32 29.51
N ASP A 406 -46.36 8.47 30.33
CA ASP A 406 -47.05 7.43 31.10
C ASP A 406 -47.94 8.08 32.17
N LYS A 407 -47.44 9.10 32.88
CA LYS A 407 -48.26 9.93 33.76
C LYS A 407 -49.47 10.55 33.06
N LEU A 408 -49.28 11.17 31.88
CA LEU A 408 -50.38 11.77 31.11
C LEU A 408 -51.38 10.72 30.58
N ASN A 409 -50.91 9.51 30.28
CA ASN A 409 -51.76 8.38 29.90
C ASN A 409 -52.62 7.91 31.08
N ASP A 410 -52.04 7.80 32.26
CA ASP A 410 -52.71 7.28 33.45
C ASP A 410 -53.71 8.29 34.01
N GLU A 411 -53.35 9.58 34.08
CA GLU A 411 -54.31 10.68 34.37
C GLU A 411 -55.48 10.68 33.40
N LEU A 412 -55.23 10.50 32.09
CA LEU A 412 -56.28 10.41 31.08
C LEU A 412 -57.14 9.15 31.23
N HIS A 413 -56.55 8.03 31.68
CA HIS A 413 -57.28 6.79 31.91
C HIS A 413 -58.20 6.89 33.14
N GLU A 414 -57.68 7.39 34.27
CA GLU A 414 -58.45 7.65 35.49
C GLU A 414 -59.60 8.63 35.23
N ARG A 415 -59.34 9.72 34.48
CA ARG A 415 -60.37 10.68 34.10
C ARG A 415 -61.45 10.05 33.23
N LYS A 416 -61.09 9.23 32.24
CA LYS A 416 -62.08 8.50 31.43
C LYS A 416 -62.88 7.46 32.24
N GLN A 417 -62.24 6.75 33.17
CA GLN A 417 -62.95 5.83 34.06
C GLN A 417 -63.97 6.58 34.93
N THR A 418 -63.54 7.65 35.61
CA THR A 418 -64.44 8.45 36.48
C THR A 418 -65.56 9.13 35.70
N GLU A 419 -65.31 9.62 34.48
CA GLU A 419 -66.35 10.12 33.57
C GLU A 419 -67.38 9.03 33.22
N SER A 420 -66.92 7.81 32.94
CA SER A 420 -67.81 6.67 32.60
C SER A 420 -68.66 6.22 33.78
N LEU A 421 -68.12 6.27 35.01
CA LEU A 421 -68.85 5.98 36.23
C LEU A 421 -69.93 7.04 36.50
N LYS A 422 -69.59 8.33 36.36
CA LYS A 422 -70.57 9.43 36.42
C LYS A 422 -71.66 9.29 35.35
N SER A 423 -71.29 8.96 34.11
CA SER A 423 -72.25 8.71 33.02
C SER A 423 -73.23 7.59 33.37
N ASN A 424 -72.76 6.51 33.99
CA ASN A 424 -73.62 5.41 34.42
C ASN A 424 -74.50 5.77 35.64
N GLN A 425 -73.98 6.54 36.60
CA GLN A 425 -74.79 7.10 37.69
C GLN A 425 -75.90 8.02 37.16
N ASN A 426 -75.57 8.90 36.20
CA ASN A 426 -76.54 9.82 35.58
C ASN A 426 -77.66 9.07 34.83
N LYS A 427 -77.36 7.94 34.16
CA LYS A 427 -78.41 7.09 33.55
C LYS A 427 -79.37 6.50 34.59
N VAL A 428 -78.85 6.03 35.73
CA VAL A 428 -79.68 5.49 36.82
C VAL A 428 -80.54 6.59 37.46
N LEU A 429 -80.01 7.81 37.57
CA LEU A 429 -80.77 8.98 38.03
C LEU A 429 -81.85 9.40 37.02
N ASP A 430 -81.53 9.42 35.73
CA ASP A 430 -82.47 9.70 34.63
C ASP A 430 -83.64 8.70 34.62
N ASP A 431 -83.36 7.39 34.72
CA ASP A 431 -84.40 6.35 34.82
C ASP A 431 -85.23 6.43 36.12
N LEU A 432 -84.65 6.96 37.22
CA LEU A 432 -85.39 7.23 38.45
C LEU A 432 -86.25 8.50 38.34
N CYS A 433 -85.78 9.52 37.61
CA CYS A 433 -86.55 10.72 37.28
C CYS A 433 -87.74 10.39 36.37
N LYS A 434 -87.56 9.55 35.34
CA LYS A 434 -88.66 9.04 34.50
C LYS A 434 -89.73 8.34 35.35
N LYS A 435 -89.32 7.39 36.21
CA LYS A 435 -90.24 6.67 37.12
C LYS A 435 -90.97 7.58 38.12
N ARG A 436 -90.35 8.70 38.51
CA ARG A 436 -91.02 9.76 39.29
C ARG A 436 -92.02 10.54 38.44
N GLY A 437 -91.67 10.87 37.19
CA GLY A 437 -92.58 11.43 36.18
C GLY A 437 -93.80 10.54 35.95
N ASP A 438 -93.60 9.25 35.68
CA ASP A 438 -94.68 8.25 35.51
C ASP A 438 -95.62 8.24 36.73
N ARG A 439 -95.06 8.29 37.94
CA ARG A 439 -95.85 8.37 39.19
C ARG A 439 -96.60 9.71 39.32
N ILE A 440 -96.02 10.83 38.90
CA ILE A 440 -96.70 12.12 38.85
C ILE A 440 -97.86 12.06 37.85
N SER A 441 -97.66 11.53 36.63
CA SER A 441 -98.72 11.38 35.64
C SER A 441 -99.85 10.44 36.10
N HIS A 442 -99.53 9.37 36.84
CA HIS A 442 -100.55 8.53 37.50
C HIS A 442 -101.32 9.30 38.60
N LEU A 443 -100.66 10.16 39.37
CA LEU A 443 -101.31 11.02 40.37
C LEU A 443 -102.15 12.13 39.73
N GLN A 444 -101.69 12.75 38.64
CA GLN A 444 -102.49 13.69 37.83
C GLN A 444 -103.74 13.01 37.28
N SER A 445 -103.62 11.79 36.75
CA SER A 445 -104.77 10.99 36.29
C SER A 445 -105.76 10.67 37.43
N GLU A 446 -105.26 10.35 38.63
CA GLU A 446 -106.10 10.18 39.82
C GLU A 446 -106.79 11.49 40.24
N VAL A 447 -106.09 12.62 40.25
CA VAL A 447 -106.67 13.95 40.49
C VAL A 447 -107.72 14.29 39.43
N GLY A 448 -107.49 13.98 38.16
CA GLY A 448 -108.48 14.14 37.07
C GLY A 448 -109.73 13.30 37.31
N ARG A 449 -109.56 12.02 37.69
CA ARG A 449 -110.66 11.13 38.08
C ARG A 449 -111.44 11.65 39.30
N LEU A 450 -110.79 12.34 40.23
CA LEU A 450 -111.44 12.96 41.40
C LEU A 450 -112.14 14.27 41.04
N LYS A 451 -111.50 15.17 40.27
CA LYS A 451 -112.12 16.38 39.69
C LYS A 451 -113.37 16.00 38.87
N GLY A 452 -113.30 14.95 38.06
CA GLY A 452 -114.42 14.44 37.26
C GLY A 452 -115.58 13.89 38.09
N LYS A 453 -115.31 13.22 39.22
CA LYS A 453 -116.35 12.82 40.18
C LYS A 453 -117.03 14.02 40.82
N ALA A 454 -116.26 14.98 41.33
CA ALA A 454 -116.80 16.20 41.92
C ALA A 454 -117.63 17.01 40.90
N ALA A 455 -117.20 17.06 39.63
CA ALA A 455 -117.95 17.67 38.55
C ALA A 455 -119.29 16.97 38.27
N ALA A 456 -119.33 15.63 38.32
CA ALA A 456 -120.57 14.86 38.19
C ALA A 456 -121.52 15.08 39.38
N GLU A 457 -120.99 15.05 40.61
CA GLU A 457 -121.74 15.29 41.85
C GLU A 457 -122.30 16.73 41.94
N ALA A 458 -121.61 17.70 41.33
CA ALA A 458 -122.05 19.08 41.19
C ALA A 458 -122.93 19.36 39.95
N GLY A 459 -123.19 18.36 39.09
CA GLY A 459 -123.98 18.51 37.86
C GLY A 459 -123.30 19.30 36.73
N ALA A 460 -121.99 19.53 36.81
CA ALA A 460 -121.21 20.37 35.89
C ALA A 460 -120.81 19.65 34.59
N ASP A 461 -121.79 19.20 33.81
CA ASP A 461 -121.63 18.43 32.56
C ASP A 461 -120.62 19.04 31.55
N GLY A 462 -120.61 20.36 31.38
CA GLY A 462 -119.63 21.05 30.52
C GLY A 462 -118.18 20.88 30.99
N TYR A 463 -117.93 21.00 32.30
CA TYR A 463 -116.59 20.82 32.87
C TYR A 463 -116.16 19.35 32.84
N LEU A 464 -117.12 18.43 33.08
CA LEU A 464 -116.90 17.00 32.93
C LEU A 464 -116.53 16.62 31.48
N LYS A 465 -117.12 17.27 30.47
CA LYS A 465 -116.75 17.09 29.05
C LYS A 465 -115.37 17.66 28.73
N PHE A 466 -114.99 18.80 29.32
CA PHE A 466 -113.64 19.36 29.19
C PHE A 466 -112.56 18.44 29.77
N LEU A 467 -112.78 17.91 30.98
CA LEU A 467 -111.85 16.99 31.66
C LEU A 467 -111.64 15.66 30.91
N HIS A 468 -112.63 15.21 30.13
CA HIS A 468 -112.53 14.01 29.27
C HIS A 468 -112.11 14.35 27.82
N GLY A 469 -111.98 15.63 27.48
CA GLY A 469 -111.60 16.12 26.15
C GLY A 469 -110.17 16.67 26.11
N GLU A 470 -109.92 17.59 25.18
CA GLU A 470 -108.60 18.16 24.89
C GLU A 470 -108.02 19.03 26.04
N GLY A 471 -108.82 19.34 27.06
CA GLY A 471 -108.39 20.14 28.21
C GLY A 471 -107.52 19.42 29.24
N GLY A 472 -107.79 18.13 29.49
CA GLY A 472 -107.08 17.35 30.52
C GLY A 472 -107.17 17.94 31.95
N ILE A 473 -106.19 17.63 32.79
CA ILE A 473 -106.16 18.03 34.22
C ILE A 473 -105.58 19.43 34.44
N ASP A 474 -104.65 19.84 33.57
CA ASP A 474 -103.82 21.04 33.69
C ASP A 474 -104.28 22.17 32.74
N GLY A 475 -105.23 21.91 31.84
CA GLY A 475 -105.79 22.90 30.93
C GLY A 475 -106.75 23.87 31.62
N ASP A 476 -106.77 25.10 31.12
CA ASP A 476 -107.62 26.18 31.64
C ASP A 476 -109.03 26.12 31.02
N TYR A 477 -109.99 25.60 31.79
CA TYR A 477 -111.39 25.50 31.38
C TYR A 477 -112.00 26.87 31.07
N VAL A 478 -111.62 27.94 31.78
CA VAL A 478 -112.16 29.29 31.58
C VAL A 478 -111.78 29.78 30.19
N LYS A 479 -110.50 29.67 29.81
CA LYS A 479 -110.05 30.03 28.45
C LYS A 479 -110.76 29.24 27.36
N SER A 480 -111.00 27.94 27.58
CA SER A 480 -111.74 27.11 26.61
C SER A 480 -113.20 27.55 26.42
N LEU A 481 -113.83 28.07 27.48
CA LEU A 481 -115.18 28.66 27.41
C LEU A 481 -115.14 30.05 26.75
N GLU A 482 -114.13 30.87 27.00
CA GLU A 482 -113.93 32.16 26.32
C GLU A 482 -113.77 31.98 24.80
N GLU A 483 -112.98 31.00 24.37
CA GLU A 483 -112.80 30.66 22.95
C GLU A 483 -114.10 30.12 22.31
N GLN A 484 -114.83 29.24 23.00
CA GLN A 484 -116.12 28.74 22.53
C GLN A 484 -117.19 29.84 22.46
N LEU A 485 -117.23 30.75 23.44
CA LEU A 485 -118.15 31.87 23.47
C LEU A 485 -117.83 32.89 22.39
N LYS A 486 -116.55 33.14 22.10
CA LYS A 486 -116.10 33.93 20.95
C LYS A 486 -116.54 33.30 19.63
N ALA A 487 -116.26 32.00 19.43
CA ALA A 487 -116.66 31.28 18.22
C ALA A 487 -118.19 31.15 18.06
N ALA A 488 -118.96 31.24 19.15
CA ALA A 488 -120.41 31.38 19.11
C ALA A 488 -120.85 32.81 18.75
N GLY A 489 -120.19 33.83 19.30
CA GLY A 489 -120.38 35.24 18.95
C GLY A 489 -120.13 35.52 17.47
N ASP A 490 -119.05 34.97 16.91
CA ASP A 490 -118.71 35.09 15.48
C ASP A 490 -119.80 34.45 14.59
N LYS A 491 -120.40 33.33 15.03
CA LYS A 491 -121.53 32.68 14.33
C LYS A 491 -122.82 33.49 14.45
N VAL A 492 -123.10 34.09 15.62
CA VAL A 492 -124.25 34.99 15.79
C VAL A 492 -124.09 36.23 14.92
N ALA A 493 -122.91 36.84 14.87
CA ALA A 493 -122.63 37.98 13.99
C ALA A 493 -122.83 37.62 12.50
N ALA A 494 -122.38 36.44 12.06
CA ALA A 494 -122.61 35.95 10.71
C ALA A 494 -124.11 35.74 10.39
N LEU A 495 -124.89 35.20 11.34
CA LEU A 495 -126.34 35.03 11.19
C LEU A 495 -127.10 36.35 11.21
N THR A 496 -126.68 37.32 12.04
CA THR A 496 -127.27 38.68 12.04
C THR A 496 -127.04 39.37 10.70
N ALA A 497 -125.83 39.30 10.14
CA ALA A 497 -125.55 39.82 8.80
C ALA A 497 -126.36 39.11 7.69
N GLN A 498 -126.72 37.84 7.88
CA GLN A 498 -127.60 37.08 6.98
C GLN A 498 -129.09 37.47 7.12
N ILE A 499 -129.51 37.97 8.28
CA ILE A 499 -130.85 38.53 8.53
C ILE A 499 -130.94 39.96 7.96
N GLU A 500 -129.96 40.82 8.25
CA GLU A 500 -129.91 42.22 7.80
C GLU A 500 -129.84 42.37 6.27
N SER A 501 -129.36 41.34 5.56
CA SER A 501 -129.29 41.31 4.09
C SER A 501 -130.60 40.85 3.42
N THR A 502 -131.67 40.54 4.17
CA THR A 502 -132.90 39.93 3.65
C THR A 502 -134.19 40.74 3.95
N SER A 503 -134.13 42.08 4.11
CA SER A 503 -135.36 42.88 4.35
C SER A 503 -135.39 44.31 3.77
N GLN A 504 -135.90 44.43 2.54
CA GLN A 504 -136.59 45.59 1.93
C GLN A 504 -137.57 44.97 0.88
N GLY A 505 -138.83 45.36 0.67
CA GLY A 505 -139.83 46.28 1.25
C GLY A 505 -141.16 46.03 0.49
N ASP A 506 -142.35 46.53 0.83
CA ASP A 506 -142.81 47.46 1.88
C ASP A 506 -144.35 47.39 2.06
N ALA A 507 -144.84 48.04 3.14
CA ALA A 507 -146.19 48.62 3.32
C ALA A 507 -147.44 47.70 3.38
N ALA A 508 -148.47 47.95 4.20
CA ALA A 508 -148.68 48.81 5.39
C ALA A 508 -150.00 48.30 6.09
N ALA A 509 -150.54 48.77 7.23
CA ALA A 509 -150.30 49.91 8.14
C ALA A 509 -150.64 49.44 9.60
N ALA A 510 -150.97 50.20 10.66
CA ALA A 510 -151.26 51.63 10.89
C ALA A 510 -151.02 52.05 12.37
N ALA A 511 -151.28 53.32 12.68
CA ALA A 511 -151.32 53.93 14.02
C ALA A 511 -152.72 53.78 14.69
N ALA A 512 -153.01 54.11 15.97
CA ALA A 512 -152.32 54.18 17.28
C ALA A 512 -153.44 54.57 18.33
N GLU A 513 -153.28 55.04 19.59
CA GLU A 513 -152.17 55.37 20.51
C GLU A 513 -152.70 55.46 21.98
N THR A 514 -151.82 55.47 23.01
CA THR A 514 -152.10 55.80 24.44
C THR A 514 -153.06 54.85 25.22
N THR A 515 -153.17 54.83 26.57
CA THR A 515 -152.25 55.13 27.71
C THR A 515 -152.69 54.36 28.97
N VAL A 516 -151.72 53.92 29.78
CA VAL A 516 -151.60 54.09 31.26
C VAL A 516 -152.87 54.47 32.07
N ARG A 517 -153.97 53.69 32.02
CA ARG A 517 -155.19 53.95 32.82
C ARG A 517 -155.94 52.75 33.44
N VAL A 518 -155.42 51.53 33.34
CA VAL A 518 -156.05 50.33 33.97
C VAL A 518 -155.30 49.83 35.22
N GLU A 519 -154.15 50.44 35.54
CA GLU A 519 -153.38 50.21 36.78
C GLU A 519 -154.20 50.53 38.06
N LEU A 520 -155.31 51.27 37.92
CA LEU A 520 -156.23 51.63 39.00
C LEU A 520 -157.21 50.49 39.42
N GLU A 521 -157.56 49.55 38.51
CA GLU A 521 -158.55 48.50 38.80
C GLU A 521 -157.91 47.16 39.20
N ALA A 522 -156.69 46.87 38.73
CA ALA A 522 -155.91 45.75 39.26
C ALA A 522 -155.59 45.94 40.76
N ALA A 523 -155.47 47.19 41.22
CA ALA A 523 -155.32 47.57 42.62
C ALA A 523 -156.55 47.25 43.52
N LYS A 524 -157.66 46.76 42.94
CA LYS A 524 -158.78 46.16 43.70
C LYS A 524 -158.74 44.63 43.72
N ARG A 525 -158.06 44.00 42.77
CA ARG A 525 -157.80 42.54 42.78
C ARG A 525 -156.70 42.14 43.76
N SER A 526 -155.80 43.05 44.09
CA SER A 526 -154.95 42.93 45.27
C SER A 526 -155.79 42.89 46.55
N LEU A 527 -156.67 43.87 46.78
CA LEU A 527 -157.56 43.94 47.96
C LEU A 527 -158.32 42.63 48.23
N ALA A 528 -158.98 42.06 47.22
CA ALA A 528 -159.70 40.78 47.33
C ALA A 528 -158.80 39.55 47.60
N LYS A 529 -157.46 39.70 47.53
CA LYS A 529 -156.48 38.70 47.94
C LYS A 529 -155.89 38.99 49.33
N PHE A 530 -155.78 40.27 49.73
CA PHE A 530 -155.44 40.67 51.10
C PHE A 530 -156.53 40.27 52.11
N GLU A 531 -157.80 40.24 51.71
CA GLU A 531 -158.90 39.66 52.54
C GLU A 531 -158.76 38.14 52.77
N ARG A 532 -157.88 37.44 52.04
CA ARG A 532 -157.60 36.01 52.23
C ARG A 532 -156.42 35.74 53.19
N ILE A 533 -155.84 36.77 53.81
CA ILE A 533 -154.64 36.64 54.66
C ILE A 533 -154.98 36.40 56.14
N LEU A 534 -156.18 36.78 56.60
CA LEU A 534 -156.48 36.95 58.03
C LEU A 534 -157.58 35.99 58.54
N GLY A 535 -157.52 34.72 58.11
CA GLY A 535 -158.29 33.61 58.66
C GLY A 535 -157.48 32.73 59.61
N PRO A 536 -158.12 31.83 60.40
CA PRO A 536 -157.46 31.00 61.42
C PRO A 536 -156.60 29.83 60.88
N GLU A 537 -156.11 29.93 59.63
CA GLU A 537 -155.25 28.93 58.97
C GLU A 537 -153.77 29.38 58.88
N ALA A 538 -153.44 30.60 59.32
CA ALA A 538 -152.13 31.27 59.22
C ALA A 538 -150.99 30.66 60.07
N LEU A 539 -151.05 29.36 60.37
CA LEU A 539 -150.02 28.59 61.09
C LEU A 539 -149.14 27.72 60.16
N ALA A 540 -149.51 27.60 58.88
CA ALA A 540 -148.68 26.92 57.87
C ALA A 540 -147.53 27.83 57.39
N ASP A 541 -147.85 29.04 56.94
CA ASP A 541 -146.92 29.98 56.29
C ASP A 541 -145.73 30.37 57.17
N VAL A 542 -145.92 30.44 58.50
CA VAL A 542 -144.83 30.74 59.46
C VAL A 542 -143.85 29.57 59.58
N ARG A 543 -144.30 28.32 59.40
CA ARG A 543 -143.40 27.16 59.27
C ARG A 543 -142.67 27.21 57.93
N GLU A 544 -143.37 27.45 56.83
CA GLU A 544 -142.76 27.50 55.49
C GLU A 544 -141.72 28.65 55.38
N LEU A 545 -141.97 29.80 56.02
CA LEU A 545 -141.01 30.90 56.14
C LEU A 545 -139.86 30.58 57.12
N GLY A 546 -140.12 29.87 58.22
CA GLY A 546 -139.08 29.40 59.14
C GLY A 546 -138.18 28.32 58.53
N GLU A 547 -138.73 27.48 57.65
CA GLU A 547 -138.00 26.49 56.85
C GLU A 547 -137.19 27.18 55.74
N LYS A 548 -137.75 28.17 55.04
CA LYS A 548 -136.99 29.02 54.10
C LYS A 548 -135.88 29.81 54.78
N LEU A 549 -136.10 30.31 56.00
CA LEU A 549 -135.06 31.01 56.77
C LEU A 549 -133.97 30.03 57.25
N ARG A 550 -134.32 28.79 57.63
CA ARG A 550 -133.33 27.73 57.86
C ARG A 550 -132.54 27.41 56.60
N GLN A 551 -133.21 27.16 55.48
CA GLN A 551 -132.57 26.88 54.18
C GLN A 551 -131.66 28.04 53.75
N ALA A 552 -132.04 29.29 54.02
CA ALA A 552 -131.22 30.47 53.76
C ALA A 552 -129.99 30.55 54.70
N ALA A 553 -130.15 30.27 56.00
CA ALA A 553 -129.04 30.25 56.95
C ALA A 553 -128.08 29.07 56.70
N GLU A 554 -128.61 27.89 56.40
CA GLU A 554 -127.85 26.71 55.98
C GLU A 554 -127.10 26.95 54.66
N ALA A 555 -127.69 27.74 53.74
CA ALA A 555 -127.00 28.20 52.54
C ALA A 555 -125.95 29.29 52.84
N GLU A 556 -126.21 30.22 53.76
CA GLU A 556 -125.28 31.27 54.16
C GLU A 556 -124.03 30.68 54.85
N ASP A 557 -124.21 29.75 55.78
CA ASP A 557 -123.11 29.07 56.46
C ASP A 557 -122.35 28.12 55.51
N LYS A 558 -123.04 27.49 54.55
CA LYS A 558 -122.39 26.77 53.44
C LYS A 558 -121.57 27.70 52.56
N LEU A 559 -122.07 28.90 52.24
CA LEU A 559 -121.35 29.91 51.45
C LEU A 559 -120.15 30.48 52.21
N LYS A 560 -120.26 30.73 53.53
CA LYS A 560 -119.12 31.12 54.39
C LYS A 560 -118.05 30.04 54.42
N LEU A 561 -118.44 28.77 54.57
CA LEU A 561 -117.50 27.64 54.53
C LEU A 561 -116.81 27.52 53.17
N GLN A 562 -117.55 27.70 52.08
CA GLN A 562 -116.99 27.73 50.71
C GLN A 562 -116.06 28.94 50.49
N LEU A 563 -116.37 30.11 51.06
CA LEU A 563 -115.51 31.29 50.99
C LEU A 563 -114.21 31.08 51.79
N SER A 564 -114.29 30.58 53.03
CA SER A 564 -113.12 30.24 53.85
C SER A 564 -112.24 29.20 53.14
N GLN A 565 -112.84 28.16 52.56
CA GLN A 565 -112.13 27.16 51.76
C GLN A 565 -111.49 27.77 50.50
N ALA A 566 -112.16 28.73 49.85
CA ALA A 566 -111.61 29.43 48.69
C ALA A 566 -110.41 30.31 49.08
N GLU A 567 -110.51 31.08 50.18
CA GLU A 567 -109.43 31.91 50.72
C GLU A 567 -108.24 31.07 51.20
N GLU A 568 -108.47 29.93 51.86
CA GLU A 568 -107.41 28.96 52.17
C GLU A 568 -106.75 28.41 50.90
N SER A 569 -107.53 28.09 49.86
CA SER A 569 -107.00 27.56 48.60
C SER A 569 -106.21 28.58 47.78
N THR A 570 -106.60 29.86 47.77
CA THR A 570 -105.84 30.92 47.06
C THR A 570 -104.54 31.24 47.78
N ASN A 571 -104.55 31.29 49.12
CA ASN A 571 -103.33 31.43 49.91
C ASN A 571 -102.39 30.23 49.73
N ALA A 572 -102.92 29.01 49.64
CA ALA A 572 -102.12 27.82 49.30
C ALA A 572 -101.51 27.94 47.89
N LEU A 573 -102.29 28.36 46.87
CA LEU A 573 -101.80 28.57 45.51
C LEU A 573 -100.69 29.64 45.43
N TYR A 574 -100.78 30.73 46.21
CA TYR A 574 -99.69 31.71 46.27
C TYR A 574 -98.40 31.12 46.86
N ALA A 575 -98.50 30.33 47.94
CA ALA A 575 -97.35 29.64 48.52
C ALA A 575 -96.77 28.55 47.58
N GLU A 576 -97.62 27.85 46.82
CA GLU A 576 -97.20 26.90 45.79
C GLU A 576 -96.47 27.63 44.64
N VAL A 577 -96.96 28.77 44.17
CA VAL A 577 -96.31 29.56 43.10
C VAL A 577 -94.97 30.13 43.56
N GLU A 578 -94.85 30.65 44.78
CA GLU A 578 -93.57 31.12 45.33
C GLU A 578 -92.57 29.96 45.52
N GLY A 579 -93.04 28.84 46.08
CA GLY A 579 -92.25 27.62 46.25
C GLY A 579 -91.76 27.03 44.92
N LEU A 580 -92.63 26.99 43.90
CA LEU A 580 -92.29 26.58 42.54
C LEU A 580 -91.28 27.55 41.92
N SER A 581 -91.48 28.85 42.01
CA SER A 581 -90.54 29.86 41.47
C SER A 581 -89.14 29.69 42.09
N SER A 582 -89.06 29.54 43.41
CA SER A 582 -87.81 29.27 44.13
C SER A 582 -87.15 27.94 43.71
N ALA A 583 -87.96 26.89 43.49
CA ALA A 583 -87.48 25.60 42.99
C ALA A 583 -86.98 25.67 41.53
N TRP A 584 -87.65 26.43 40.65
CA TRP A 584 -87.20 26.68 39.27
C TRP A 584 -85.89 27.46 39.24
N ASP A 585 -85.78 28.50 40.06
CA ASP A 585 -84.56 29.29 40.24
C ASP A 585 -83.37 28.43 40.70
N GLY A 586 -83.61 27.52 41.67
CA GLY A 586 -82.63 26.55 42.14
C GLY A 586 -82.25 25.51 41.09
N LEU A 587 -83.24 25.01 40.32
CA LEU A 587 -83.02 24.09 39.22
C LEU A 587 -82.22 24.73 38.09
N GLU A 588 -82.51 25.98 37.71
CA GLU A 588 -81.80 26.66 36.63
C GLU A 588 -80.34 26.96 37.00
N LYS A 589 -80.08 27.35 38.26
CA LYS A 589 -78.71 27.52 38.80
C LYS A 589 -77.95 26.20 38.78
N THR A 590 -78.50 25.13 39.36
CA THR A 590 -77.84 23.82 39.39
C THR A 590 -77.67 23.18 38.00
N LEU A 591 -78.59 23.43 37.07
CA LEU A 591 -78.47 23.04 35.66
C LEU A 591 -77.29 23.77 34.98
N LYS A 592 -77.20 25.10 35.14
CA LYS A 592 -76.08 25.91 34.63
C LYS A 592 -74.75 25.39 35.17
N ASP A 593 -74.64 25.21 36.48
CA ASP A 593 -73.43 24.69 37.14
C ASP A 593 -73.03 23.31 36.58
N LYS A 594 -73.99 22.40 36.38
CA LYS A 594 -73.72 21.06 35.83
C LYS A 594 -73.35 21.07 34.35
N VAL A 595 -73.88 22.02 33.57
CA VAL A 595 -73.45 22.24 32.17
C VAL A 595 -72.02 22.77 32.11
N TYR A 596 -71.61 23.65 33.04
CA TYR A 596 -70.22 24.08 33.15
C TYR A 596 -69.29 22.94 33.62
N ASP A 597 -69.66 22.18 34.67
CA ASP A 597 -68.92 20.99 35.13
C ASP A 597 -68.62 20.02 33.99
N LEU A 598 -69.65 19.66 33.19
CA LEU A 598 -69.53 18.73 32.07
C LEU A 598 -68.65 19.29 30.95
N ARG A 599 -68.82 20.58 30.62
CA ARG A 599 -67.99 21.27 29.62
C ARG A 599 -66.52 21.27 30.01
N ASP A 600 -66.20 21.51 31.27
CA ASP A 600 -64.83 21.57 31.75
C ASP A 600 -64.22 20.18 31.99
N ALA A 601 -65.03 19.17 32.31
CA ALA A 601 -64.61 17.77 32.28
C ALA A 601 -64.22 17.35 30.85
N GLU A 602 -65.08 17.60 29.86
CA GLU A 602 -64.79 17.38 28.44
C GLU A 602 -63.53 18.13 27.98
N ASN A 603 -63.39 19.41 28.33
CA ASN A 603 -62.23 20.22 27.98
C ASN A 603 -60.94 19.65 28.58
N ASN A 604 -60.97 19.15 29.82
CA ASN A 604 -59.81 18.52 30.45
C ASN A 604 -59.44 17.17 29.80
N VAL A 605 -60.42 16.32 29.46
CA VAL A 605 -60.16 15.07 28.73
C VAL A 605 -59.58 15.34 27.34
N LYS A 606 -60.09 16.36 26.62
CA LYS A 606 -59.55 16.83 25.34
C LYS A 606 -58.12 17.38 25.51
N ARG A 607 -57.87 18.21 26.51
CA ARG A 607 -56.55 18.79 26.82
C ARG A 607 -55.52 17.69 27.08
N LEU A 608 -55.78 16.79 28.03
CA LEU A 608 -54.91 15.65 28.36
C LEU A 608 -54.66 14.75 27.14
N ALA A 609 -55.66 14.53 26.28
CA ALA A 609 -55.46 13.78 25.04
C ALA A 609 -54.47 14.46 24.07
N THR A 610 -54.55 15.79 23.92
CA THR A 610 -53.57 16.53 23.09
C THR A 610 -52.19 16.62 23.72
N GLU A 611 -52.10 16.69 25.06
CA GLU A 611 -50.83 16.69 25.78
C GLU A 611 -50.14 15.34 25.71
N LYS A 612 -50.87 14.23 25.90
CA LYS A 612 -50.38 12.88 25.66
C LYS A 612 -49.87 12.73 24.22
N ALA A 613 -50.65 13.12 23.21
CA ALA A 613 -50.21 13.01 21.81
C ALA A 613 -48.93 13.83 21.50
N LYS A 614 -48.76 14.99 22.15
CA LYS A 614 -47.50 15.77 22.07
C LYS A 614 -46.34 15.06 22.77
N ALA A 615 -46.57 14.38 23.89
CA ALA A 615 -45.56 13.60 24.60
C ALA A 615 -45.17 12.32 23.82
N ASP A 616 -46.15 11.60 23.25
CA ASP A 616 -45.93 10.44 22.37
C ASP A 616 -45.04 10.81 21.17
N ASN A 617 -45.38 11.88 20.44
CA ASN A 617 -44.57 12.34 19.30
C ASN A 617 -43.13 12.67 19.72
N LYS A 618 -42.94 13.48 20.78
CA LYS A 618 -41.61 13.78 21.33
C LYS A 618 -40.83 12.53 21.72
N PHE A 619 -41.51 11.55 22.32
CA PHE A 619 -40.90 10.28 22.73
C PHE A 619 -40.42 9.47 21.52
N PHE A 620 -41.23 9.35 20.46
CA PHE A 620 -40.85 8.61 19.26
C PHE A 620 -39.75 9.31 18.44
N ASP A 621 -39.74 10.64 18.40
CA ASP A 621 -38.67 11.39 17.72
C ASP A 621 -37.35 11.36 18.51
N ALA A 622 -37.41 11.46 19.85
CA ALA A 622 -36.25 11.22 20.71
C ALA A 622 -35.74 9.77 20.62
N MET A 623 -36.63 8.79 20.40
CA MET A 623 -36.29 7.39 20.23
C MET A 623 -35.48 7.19 18.96
N ARG A 624 -35.98 7.71 17.83
CA ARG A 624 -35.27 7.73 16.53
C ARG A 624 -33.89 8.41 16.65
N MET A 625 -33.79 9.53 17.37
CA MET A 625 -32.50 10.20 17.58
C MET A 625 -31.52 9.35 18.42
N ARG A 626 -31.99 8.62 19.43
CA ARG A 626 -31.14 7.68 20.20
C ARG A 626 -30.73 6.48 19.37
N ASP A 627 -31.65 5.88 18.61
CA ASP A 627 -31.36 4.77 17.70
C ASP A 627 -30.34 5.18 16.60
N ALA A 628 -30.41 6.42 16.09
CA ALA A 628 -29.42 6.97 15.16
C ALA A 628 -28.03 7.12 15.80
N VAL A 629 -27.93 7.81 16.95
CA VAL A 629 -26.66 7.97 17.68
C VAL A 629 -26.06 6.60 18.09
N GLU A 630 -26.90 5.61 18.41
CA GLU A 630 -26.44 4.25 18.71
C GLU A 630 -25.94 3.50 17.45
N ALA A 631 -26.55 3.73 16.29
CA ALA A 631 -26.07 3.20 15.01
C ALA A 631 -24.73 3.83 14.62
N ASP A 632 -24.60 5.15 14.78
CA ASP A 632 -23.37 5.90 14.52
C ASP A 632 -22.23 5.45 15.45
N LEU A 633 -22.49 5.34 16.75
CA LEU A 633 -21.54 4.80 17.75
C LEU A 633 -21.08 3.38 17.38
N LYS A 634 -22.01 2.51 16.97
CA LYS A 634 -21.67 1.15 16.51
C LYS A 634 -20.89 1.17 15.19
N ASN A 635 -21.08 2.18 14.34
CA ASN A 635 -20.34 2.31 13.08
C ASN A 635 -18.92 2.86 13.31
N THR A 636 -18.79 3.97 14.06
CA THR A 636 -17.49 4.55 14.42
C THR A 636 -16.67 3.55 15.22
N GLN A 637 -17.21 2.89 16.25
CA GLN A 637 -16.45 1.90 17.01
C GLN A 637 -16.02 0.69 16.15
N ARG A 638 -16.79 0.29 15.11
CA ARG A 638 -16.33 -0.70 14.10
C ARG A 638 -15.23 -0.17 13.18
N VAL A 639 -15.15 1.15 12.94
CA VAL A 639 -14.06 1.79 12.19
C VAL A 639 -12.81 1.86 13.06
N VAL A 640 -12.93 2.27 14.32
CA VAL A 640 -11.84 2.26 15.30
C VAL A 640 -11.27 0.84 15.48
N ASP A 641 -12.12 -0.17 15.68
CA ASP A 641 -11.70 -1.58 15.77
C ASP A 641 -10.92 -2.07 14.52
N LYS A 642 -11.23 -1.53 13.33
CA LYS A 642 -10.51 -1.85 12.08
C LYS A 642 -9.18 -1.09 12.01
N GLN A 643 -9.18 0.21 12.32
CA GLN A 643 -7.99 1.06 12.33
C GLN A 643 -6.98 0.55 13.35
N THR A 644 -7.39 0.21 14.56
CA THR A 644 -6.52 -0.39 15.59
C THR A 644 -5.88 -1.67 15.07
N LYS A 645 -6.64 -2.58 14.42
CA LYS A 645 -6.10 -3.82 13.83
C LYS A 645 -5.20 -3.60 12.61
N LEU A 646 -5.29 -2.46 11.95
CA LEU A 646 -4.35 -2.05 10.89
C LEU A 646 -3.06 -1.46 11.50
N LEU A 647 -3.17 -0.68 12.58
CA LEU A 647 -2.02 -0.18 13.33
C LEU A 647 -1.24 -1.31 14.02
N GLU A 648 -1.93 -2.29 14.62
CA GLU A 648 -1.32 -3.51 15.19
C GLU A 648 -0.49 -4.25 14.14
N LYS A 649 -1.06 -4.51 12.96
CA LYS A 649 -0.34 -5.12 11.83
C LYS A 649 0.81 -4.25 11.33
N GLY A 650 0.64 -2.93 11.31
CA GLY A 650 1.73 -1.98 11.02
C GLY A 650 2.91 -2.19 11.97
N GLN A 651 2.64 -2.21 13.28
CA GLN A 651 3.66 -2.48 14.30
C GLN A 651 4.28 -3.88 14.16
N GLU A 652 3.51 -4.92 13.81
CA GLU A 652 4.05 -6.27 13.53
C GLU A 652 5.02 -6.23 12.35
N THR A 653 4.66 -5.55 11.24
CA THR A 653 5.54 -5.41 10.09
C THR A 653 6.79 -4.58 10.39
N GLU A 654 6.69 -3.50 11.16
CA GLU A 654 7.85 -2.70 11.58
C GLU A 654 8.77 -3.47 12.52
N LYS A 655 8.23 -4.24 13.47
CA LYS A 655 9.01 -5.15 14.33
C LYS A 655 9.73 -6.20 13.50
N ALA A 656 9.07 -6.79 12.50
CA ALA A 656 9.69 -7.75 11.58
C ALA A 656 10.80 -7.12 10.72
N MET A 657 10.57 -5.93 10.15
CA MET A 657 11.58 -5.20 9.38
C MET A 657 12.76 -4.77 10.24
N THR A 658 12.52 -4.30 11.47
CA THR A 658 13.58 -3.93 12.42
C THR A 658 14.42 -5.15 12.83
N ALA A 659 13.77 -6.30 13.06
CA ALA A 659 14.47 -7.55 13.31
C ALA A 659 15.33 -7.97 12.09
N GLN A 660 14.79 -7.85 10.88
CA GLN A 660 15.50 -8.16 9.63
C GLN A 660 16.70 -7.22 9.39
N ILE A 661 16.57 -5.91 9.66
CA ILE A 661 17.68 -4.96 9.64
C ILE A 661 18.76 -5.40 10.64
N SER A 662 18.40 -5.66 11.89
CA SER A 662 19.35 -6.11 12.92
C SER A 662 20.05 -7.44 12.59
N ALA A 663 19.44 -8.28 11.74
CA ALA A 663 20.04 -9.51 11.23
C ALA A 663 20.99 -9.23 10.06
N GLN A 664 20.67 -8.28 9.17
CA GLN A 664 21.57 -7.83 8.11
C GLN A 664 22.78 -7.07 8.67
N ASP A 665 22.63 -6.26 9.72
CA ASP A 665 23.77 -5.60 10.39
C ASP A 665 24.75 -6.62 10.99
N LYS A 666 24.23 -7.72 11.56
CA LYS A 666 25.03 -8.86 12.03
C LYS A 666 25.71 -9.62 10.88
N ALA A 667 25.05 -9.75 9.73
CA ALA A 667 25.65 -10.32 8.53
C ALA A 667 26.73 -9.41 7.91
N LEU A 668 26.52 -8.09 7.90
CA LEU A 668 27.48 -7.11 7.40
C LEU A 668 28.71 -6.99 8.30
N THR A 669 28.52 -7.04 9.63
CA THR A 669 29.64 -7.02 10.58
C THR A 669 30.47 -8.30 10.53
N THR A 670 29.85 -9.49 10.42
CA THR A 670 30.60 -10.74 10.21
C THR A 670 31.32 -10.77 8.85
N LEU A 671 30.68 -10.32 7.77
CA LEU A 671 31.33 -10.20 6.44
C LEU A 671 32.51 -9.22 6.47
N LYS A 672 32.37 -8.10 7.18
CA LYS A 672 33.44 -7.10 7.36
C LYS A 672 34.62 -7.69 8.13
N ASN A 673 34.37 -8.52 9.15
CA ASN A 673 35.43 -9.21 9.89
C ASN A 673 36.14 -10.25 9.00
N SER A 674 35.42 -11.09 8.25
CA SER A 674 36.06 -12.04 7.32
C SER A 674 36.81 -11.34 6.18
N SER A 675 36.35 -10.15 5.75
CA SER A 675 37.07 -9.31 4.78
C SER A 675 38.39 -8.78 5.36
N LEU A 676 38.40 -8.38 6.64
CA LEU A 676 39.61 -7.97 7.35
C LEU A 676 40.59 -9.13 7.54
N GLU A 677 40.11 -10.33 7.86
CA GLU A 677 40.92 -11.56 7.96
C GLU A 677 41.53 -11.97 6.62
N LEU A 678 40.77 -11.92 5.52
CA LEU A 678 41.31 -12.12 4.18
C LEU A 678 42.33 -11.03 3.81
N GLN A 679 42.11 -9.78 4.23
CA GLN A 679 43.04 -8.69 3.97
C GLN A 679 44.36 -8.83 4.76
N THR A 680 44.33 -9.34 5.99
CA THR A 680 45.55 -9.66 6.74
C THR A 680 46.27 -10.89 6.19
N GLN A 681 45.54 -11.94 5.76
CA GLN A 681 46.12 -13.10 5.06
C GLN A 681 46.80 -12.71 3.73
N VAL A 682 46.19 -11.83 2.94
CA VAL A 682 46.81 -11.28 1.72
C VAL A 682 48.04 -10.44 2.07
N ALA A 683 48.01 -9.67 3.15
CA ALA A 683 49.16 -8.89 3.61
C ALA A 683 50.34 -9.80 4.03
N THR A 684 50.11 -10.83 4.84
CA THR A 684 51.16 -11.78 5.26
C THR A 684 51.71 -12.56 4.06
N ALA A 685 50.86 -13.15 3.23
CA ALA A 685 51.29 -13.87 2.03
C ALA A 685 52.06 -12.97 1.04
N SER A 686 51.73 -11.68 0.94
CA SER A 686 52.47 -10.73 0.11
C SER A 686 53.87 -10.40 0.68
N SER A 687 54.01 -10.41 2.01
CA SER A 687 55.28 -10.24 2.72
C SER A 687 56.16 -11.49 2.57
N GLU A 688 55.59 -12.68 2.75
CA GLU A 688 56.24 -13.97 2.54
C GLU A 688 56.73 -14.13 1.10
N ARG A 689 55.89 -13.82 0.10
CA ARG A 689 56.28 -13.77 -1.32
C ARG A 689 57.49 -12.85 -1.51
N ARG A 690 57.49 -11.64 -0.92
CA ARG A 690 58.60 -10.70 -1.03
C ARG A 690 59.89 -11.22 -0.36
N GLN A 691 59.79 -11.94 0.75
CA GLN A 691 60.94 -12.61 1.38
C GLN A 691 61.48 -13.75 0.52
N LEU A 692 60.60 -14.56 -0.08
CA LEU A 692 60.99 -15.64 -0.99
C LEU A 692 61.63 -15.10 -2.28
N GLU A 693 61.11 -14.01 -2.85
CA GLU A 693 61.70 -13.33 -4.00
C GLU A 693 63.08 -12.76 -3.67
N LEU A 694 63.28 -12.18 -2.48
CA LEU A 694 64.59 -11.69 -2.04
C LEU A 694 65.59 -12.85 -1.84
N ARG A 695 65.17 -13.96 -1.23
CA ARG A 695 66.00 -15.18 -1.07
C ARG A 695 66.35 -15.81 -2.42
N LEU A 696 65.42 -15.80 -3.38
CA LEU A 696 65.64 -16.28 -4.74
C LEU A 696 66.65 -15.40 -5.48
N GLN A 697 66.55 -14.07 -5.37
CA GLN A 697 67.54 -13.15 -5.93
C GLN A 697 68.93 -13.35 -5.32
N GLN A 698 69.01 -13.57 -4.00
CA GLN A 698 70.27 -13.87 -3.31
C GLN A 698 70.89 -15.20 -3.80
N SER A 699 70.10 -16.27 -3.93
CA SER A 699 70.60 -17.55 -4.44
C SER A 699 70.96 -17.52 -5.92
N GLN A 700 70.27 -16.72 -6.73
CA GLN A 700 70.63 -16.46 -8.13
C GLN A 700 71.93 -15.66 -8.25
N GLY A 701 72.16 -14.68 -7.37
CA GLY A 701 73.43 -13.97 -7.25
C GLY A 701 74.58 -14.93 -6.95
N GLN A 702 74.46 -15.70 -5.87
CA GLN A 702 75.45 -16.72 -5.46
C GLN A 702 75.70 -17.76 -6.56
N LEU A 703 74.66 -18.21 -7.28
CA LEU A 703 74.80 -19.10 -8.43
C LEU A 703 75.61 -18.45 -9.56
N SER A 704 75.35 -17.18 -9.85
CA SER A 704 76.08 -16.45 -10.90
C SER A 704 77.54 -16.20 -10.53
N GLU A 705 77.85 -15.91 -9.26
CA GLU A 705 79.21 -15.80 -8.73
C GLU A 705 79.95 -17.13 -8.82
N ALA A 706 79.32 -18.23 -8.41
CA ALA A 706 79.88 -19.58 -8.52
C ALA A 706 80.11 -20.02 -9.97
N GLN A 707 79.22 -19.65 -10.90
CA GLN A 707 79.39 -19.88 -12.33
C GLN A 707 80.55 -19.05 -12.90
N GLN A 708 80.67 -17.76 -12.55
CA GLN A 708 81.81 -16.93 -12.96
C GLN A 708 83.13 -17.49 -12.44
N LEU A 709 83.19 -17.91 -11.17
CA LEU A 709 84.37 -18.54 -10.58
C LEU A 709 84.71 -19.86 -11.28
N LEU A 710 83.71 -20.70 -11.60
CA LEU A 710 83.92 -21.93 -12.36
C LEU A 710 84.48 -21.65 -13.77
N HIS A 711 83.92 -20.66 -14.48
CA HIS A 711 84.45 -20.24 -15.79
C HIS A 711 85.90 -19.73 -15.70
N GLN A 712 86.23 -18.96 -14.65
CA GLN A 712 87.61 -18.54 -14.38
C GLN A 712 88.54 -19.75 -14.15
N ARG A 713 88.16 -20.69 -13.28
CA ARG A 713 88.96 -21.90 -13.01
C ARG A 713 89.12 -22.81 -14.24
N VAL A 714 88.11 -22.92 -15.10
CA VAL A 714 88.20 -23.65 -16.38
C VAL A 714 89.16 -22.93 -17.34
N ALA A 715 89.12 -21.60 -17.41
CA ALA A 715 90.06 -20.82 -18.23
C ALA A 715 91.51 -20.91 -17.73
N GLU A 716 91.73 -20.82 -16.41
CA GLU A 716 93.03 -21.06 -15.76
C GLU A 716 93.56 -22.47 -16.06
N ALA A 717 92.73 -23.50 -15.90
CA ALA A 717 93.12 -24.90 -16.16
C ALA A 717 93.44 -25.13 -17.65
N ALA A 718 92.69 -24.53 -18.56
CA ALA A 718 92.97 -24.58 -20.00
C ALA A 718 94.30 -23.88 -20.34
N ALA A 719 94.56 -22.70 -19.75
CA ALA A 719 95.82 -21.97 -19.93
C ALA A 719 97.01 -22.75 -19.35
N ALA A 720 96.87 -23.35 -18.17
CA ALA A 720 97.88 -24.21 -17.56
C ALA A 720 98.15 -25.48 -18.38
N SER A 721 97.11 -26.07 -18.97
CA SER A 721 97.26 -27.20 -19.90
C SER A 721 98.00 -26.81 -21.17
N GLN A 722 97.69 -25.65 -21.78
CA GLN A 722 98.41 -25.14 -22.95
C GLN A 722 99.85 -24.72 -22.65
N ALA A 723 100.13 -24.23 -21.44
CA ALA A 723 101.50 -23.97 -21.00
C ALA A 723 102.29 -25.27 -20.81
N ARG A 724 101.64 -26.31 -20.25
CA ARG A 724 102.24 -27.63 -20.09
C ARG A 724 102.54 -28.29 -21.44
N THR A 725 101.63 -28.29 -22.41
CA THR A 725 101.91 -28.91 -23.73
C THR A 725 103.08 -28.22 -24.44
N LYS A 726 103.19 -26.89 -24.34
CA LYS A 726 104.36 -26.16 -24.87
C LYS A 726 105.67 -26.56 -24.18
N ALA A 727 105.66 -26.70 -22.85
CA ALA A 727 106.83 -27.18 -22.11
C ALA A 727 107.19 -28.65 -22.46
N GLU A 728 106.21 -29.49 -22.77
CA GLU A 728 106.42 -30.86 -23.25
C GLU A 728 106.97 -30.88 -24.70
N GLU A 729 106.50 -29.99 -25.58
CA GLU A 729 107.05 -29.77 -26.93
C GLU A 729 108.48 -29.23 -26.91
N GLU A 730 108.79 -28.26 -26.03
CA GLU A 730 110.13 -27.72 -25.81
C GLU A 730 111.09 -28.80 -25.25
N LEU A 731 110.62 -29.63 -24.31
CA LEU A 731 111.37 -30.76 -23.78
C LEU A 731 111.66 -31.80 -24.88
N GLU A 732 110.69 -32.11 -25.73
CA GLU A 732 110.91 -32.97 -26.91
C GLU A 732 111.92 -32.36 -27.89
N ALA A 733 111.84 -31.05 -28.16
CA ALA A 733 112.79 -30.36 -29.02
C ALA A 733 114.23 -30.43 -28.46
N ALA A 734 114.39 -30.21 -27.15
CA ALA A 734 115.66 -30.36 -26.44
C ALA A 734 116.18 -31.81 -26.50
N GLN A 735 115.34 -32.81 -26.25
CA GLN A 735 115.71 -34.22 -26.37
C GLN A 735 116.16 -34.59 -27.81
N ARG A 736 115.49 -34.05 -28.83
CA ARG A 736 115.86 -34.24 -30.25
C ARG A 736 117.20 -33.57 -30.57
N GLN A 737 117.54 -32.44 -29.96
CA GLN A 737 118.89 -31.85 -30.06
C GLN A 737 119.95 -32.69 -29.35
N VAL A 738 119.66 -33.21 -28.14
CA VAL A 738 120.57 -34.09 -27.38
C VAL A 738 120.84 -35.41 -28.10
N LYS A 739 119.86 -35.97 -28.83
CA LYS A 739 120.09 -37.13 -29.70
C LYS A 739 121.06 -36.79 -30.84
N LYS A 740 120.81 -35.69 -31.56
CA LYS A 740 121.69 -35.23 -32.66
C LYS A 740 123.11 -34.88 -32.22
N SER A 741 123.32 -34.40 -31.00
CA SER A 741 124.68 -34.16 -30.47
C SER A 741 125.39 -35.45 -30.06
N LYS A 742 124.67 -36.44 -29.51
CA LYS A 742 125.21 -37.79 -29.27
C LYS A 742 125.57 -38.52 -30.56
N GLU A 743 124.68 -38.54 -31.54
CA GLU A 743 124.91 -39.13 -32.87
C GLU A 743 126.17 -38.58 -33.54
N LYS A 744 126.42 -37.26 -33.44
CA LYS A 744 127.66 -36.64 -33.92
C LYS A 744 128.91 -37.06 -33.13
N LEU A 745 128.78 -37.30 -31.83
CA LEU A 745 129.90 -37.70 -30.95
C LEU A 745 130.25 -39.18 -31.17
N GLU A 746 129.27 -40.02 -31.44
CA GLU A 746 129.43 -41.42 -31.90
C GLU A 746 130.07 -41.46 -33.30
N GLN A 747 129.65 -40.61 -34.25
CA GLN A 747 130.28 -40.48 -35.57
C GLN A 747 131.75 -40.04 -35.50
N LEU A 748 132.09 -39.13 -34.58
CA LEU A 748 133.48 -38.66 -34.39
C LEU A 748 134.37 -39.70 -33.69
N THR A 749 133.81 -40.58 -32.87
CA THR A 749 134.58 -41.65 -32.19
C THR A 749 134.72 -42.92 -33.05
N ALA A 750 133.74 -43.22 -33.91
CA ALA A 750 133.82 -44.34 -34.85
C ALA A 750 134.91 -44.18 -35.93
N ALA A 751 135.36 -42.96 -36.22
CA ALA A 751 136.38 -42.69 -37.24
C ALA A 751 137.83 -43.06 -36.83
N GLY A 752 138.05 -43.50 -35.59
CA GLY A 752 139.40 -43.65 -35.01
C GLY A 752 140.04 -45.05 -35.04
N ALA A 753 139.30 -46.12 -35.35
CA ALA A 753 139.81 -47.49 -35.18
C ALA A 753 139.25 -48.50 -36.20
N ALA A 754 140.13 -49.02 -37.06
CA ALA A 754 139.89 -50.00 -38.13
C ALA A 754 138.87 -49.56 -39.22
N GLY A 755 139.01 -49.94 -40.48
CA GLY A 755 139.93 -50.92 -41.07
C GLY A 755 139.11 -51.93 -41.88
N ASN A 756 139.02 -51.71 -43.19
CA ASN A 756 138.20 -52.46 -44.16
C ASN A 756 136.67 -52.44 -43.92
N MET A 757 136.00 -51.42 -44.48
CA MET A 757 134.87 -51.66 -45.39
C MET A 757 134.78 -50.51 -46.43
N SER A 758 134.60 -50.85 -47.71
CA SER A 758 134.42 -49.87 -48.78
C SER A 758 132.96 -49.41 -48.91
N VAL A 759 132.77 -48.11 -49.17
CA VAL A 759 131.44 -47.50 -49.43
C VAL A 759 130.70 -48.19 -50.59
N GLY A 760 131.43 -48.72 -51.58
CA GLY A 760 130.84 -49.45 -52.70
C GLY A 760 130.08 -50.71 -52.28
N GLU A 761 130.48 -51.37 -51.19
CA GLU A 761 129.79 -52.58 -50.73
C GLU A 761 128.45 -52.31 -50.03
N ALA A 762 128.26 -51.12 -49.46
CA ALA A 762 126.96 -50.68 -48.96
C ALA A 762 125.99 -50.46 -50.13
N HIS A 763 126.45 -49.77 -51.19
CA HIS A 763 125.66 -49.53 -52.40
C HIS A 763 125.26 -50.85 -53.08
N ILE A 764 126.20 -51.77 -53.29
CA ILE A 764 125.94 -53.10 -53.88
C ILE A 764 124.95 -53.91 -53.03
N ARG A 765 124.97 -53.79 -51.69
CA ARG A 765 123.98 -54.45 -50.81
C ARG A 765 122.59 -53.85 -50.98
N GLU A 766 122.48 -52.53 -51.06
CA GLU A 766 121.19 -51.84 -51.25
C GLU A 766 120.60 -52.10 -52.65
N GLU A 767 121.44 -52.11 -53.69
CA GLU A 767 121.05 -52.51 -55.05
C GLU A 767 120.63 -53.98 -55.12
N ARG A 768 121.36 -54.89 -54.46
CA ARG A 768 120.97 -56.30 -54.36
C ARG A 768 119.61 -56.47 -53.66
N GLU A 769 119.31 -55.68 -52.64
CA GLU A 769 118.00 -55.72 -51.99
C GLU A 769 116.88 -55.15 -52.88
N LYS A 770 117.14 -54.03 -53.58
CA LYS A 770 116.21 -53.44 -54.58
C LYS A 770 115.90 -54.45 -55.71
N LEU A 771 116.92 -55.13 -56.24
CA LEU A 771 116.77 -56.17 -57.26
C LEU A 771 116.01 -57.41 -56.74
N LEU A 772 116.32 -57.90 -55.53
CA LEU A 772 115.60 -59.01 -54.91
C LEU A 772 114.12 -58.66 -54.66
N LYS A 773 113.81 -57.41 -54.29
CA LYS A 773 112.44 -56.91 -54.11
C LYS A 773 111.65 -56.88 -55.42
N LEU A 774 112.31 -56.69 -56.57
CA LEU A 774 111.71 -56.79 -57.90
C LEU A 774 111.30 -58.22 -58.28
N LEU A 775 112.12 -59.22 -57.92
CA LEU A 775 111.92 -60.64 -58.25
C LEU A 775 110.93 -61.35 -57.31
N ARG A 776 110.76 -60.85 -56.09
CA ARG A 776 109.81 -61.38 -55.09
C ARG A 776 108.35 -61.05 -55.45
N CYS A 777 107.44 -61.90 -55.02
CA CYS A 777 105.99 -61.72 -55.16
C CYS A 777 105.52 -60.48 -54.37
N SER A 778 104.70 -59.63 -54.98
CA SER A 778 104.16 -58.42 -54.36
C SER A 778 103.04 -58.68 -53.34
N THR A 779 102.58 -59.93 -53.18
CA THR A 779 101.53 -60.30 -52.20
C THR A 779 102.09 -60.88 -50.90
N CYS A 780 103.21 -61.60 -50.94
CA CYS A 780 103.83 -62.19 -49.75
C CYS A 780 105.23 -61.65 -49.43
N HIS A 781 105.92 -60.98 -50.36
CA HIS A 781 107.31 -60.48 -50.25
C HIS A 781 108.40 -61.51 -49.89
N LEU A 782 108.03 -62.78 -49.72
CA LEU A 782 108.90 -63.90 -49.41
C LEU A 782 109.31 -64.67 -50.68
N ASN A 783 108.35 -65.31 -51.34
CA ASN A 783 108.61 -66.23 -52.45
C ASN A 783 108.81 -65.47 -53.78
N PHE A 784 109.67 -66.01 -54.66
CA PHE A 784 109.90 -65.46 -56.00
C PHE A 784 108.67 -65.59 -56.91
N LYS A 785 108.57 -64.70 -57.91
CA LYS A 785 107.53 -64.80 -58.94
C LYS A 785 107.75 -66.06 -59.79
N GLN A 786 106.67 -66.78 -60.08
CA GLN A 786 106.65 -68.12 -60.67
C GLN A 786 105.42 -68.38 -61.54
N GLN A 787 104.38 -67.54 -61.43
CA GLN A 787 103.19 -67.58 -62.27
C GLN A 787 102.85 -66.19 -62.79
N VAL A 788 102.27 -66.13 -63.98
CA VAL A 788 101.77 -64.92 -64.65
C VAL A 788 100.28 -65.08 -64.95
N LEU A 789 99.50 -64.04 -64.63
CA LEU A 789 98.08 -63.99 -64.98
C LEU A 789 97.94 -63.42 -66.39
N THR A 790 97.72 -64.29 -67.39
CA THR A 790 97.79 -63.94 -68.83
C THR A 790 96.85 -62.79 -69.23
N LYS A 791 95.69 -62.65 -68.55
CA LYS A 791 94.73 -61.55 -68.75
C LYS A 791 95.21 -60.17 -68.32
N CYS A 792 96.30 -60.05 -67.57
CA CYS A 792 96.81 -58.75 -67.09
C CYS A 792 98.33 -58.67 -66.92
N MET A 793 99.06 -59.71 -67.33
CA MET A 793 100.52 -59.89 -67.27
C MET A 793 101.20 -59.64 -65.91
N HIS A 794 100.44 -59.56 -64.83
CA HIS A 794 100.99 -59.44 -63.48
C HIS A 794 101.54 -60.78 -62.97
N THR A 795 102.71 -60.72 -62.35
CA THR A 795 103.50 -61.87 -61.92
C THR A 795 103.55 -62.02 -60.39
N PHE A 796 103.33 -63.23 -59.91
CA PHE A 796 103.23 -63.59 -58.48
C PHE A 796 103.91 -64.94 -58.21
N CYS A 797 104.15 -65.31 -56.95
CA CYS A 797 104.53 -66.69 -56.63
C CYS A 797 103.34 -67.63 -56.81
N LYS A 798 103.63 -68.93 -57.00
CA LYS A 798 102.60 -69.95 -57.19
C LYS A 798 101.61 -69.98 -56.02
N ASP A 799 102.11 -69.94 -54.79
CA ASP A 799 101.31 -70.13 -53.58
C ASP A 799 100.21 -69.07 -53.43
N CYS A 800 100.52 -67.79 -53.72
CA CYS A 800 99.55 -66.70 -53.61
C CYS A 800 98.42 -66.75 -54.66
N ILE A 801 98.66 -67.38 -55.81
CA ILE A 801 97.64 -67.56 -56.85
C ILE A 801 96.85 -68.84 -56.60
N ASP A 802 97.51 -69.96 -56.28
CA ASP A 802 96.85 -71.23 -55.94
C ASP A 802 95.93 -71.05 -54.70
N GLN A 803 96.37 -70.28 -53.67
CA GLN A 803 95.52 -69.89 -52.54
C GLN A 803 94.30 -69.06 -52.96
N ARG A 804 94.43 -68.13 -53.91
CA ARG A 804 93.31 -67.31 -54.41
C ARG A 804 92.33 -68.11 -55.29
N ILE A 805 92.82 -69.11 -56.00
CA ILE A 805 91.97 -70.06 -56.74
C ILE A 805 91.19 -70.94 -55.77
N ALA A 806 91.85 -71.45 -54.71
CA ALA A 806 91.23 -72.29 -53.68
C ALA A 806 90.16 -71.54 -52.86
N THR A 807 90.48 -70.33 -52.39
CA THR A 807 89.55 -69.44 -51.65
C THR A 807 88.48 -68.79 -52.53
N ARG A 808 88.42 -69.13 -53.83
CA ARG A 808 87.54 -68.55 -54.86
C ARG A 808 87.70 -67.03 -55.08
N GLN A 809 88.70 -66.39 -54.48
CA GLN A 809 89.04 -64.97 -54.65
C GLN A 809 89.77 -64.71 -55.98
N ARG A 810 89.11 -65.06 -57.09
CA ARG A 810 89.61 -65.08 -58.47
C ARG A 810 89.79 -63.69 -59.12
N LYS A 811 90.44 -62.77 -58.40
CA LYS A 811 90.82 -61.42 -58.84
C LYS A 811 92.31 -61.18 -58.62
N CYS A 812 92.98 -60.60 -59.61
CA CYS A 812 94.40 -60.28 -59.57
C CYS A 812 94.73 -59.41 -58.34
N PRO A 813 95.74 -59.76 -57.52
CA PRO A 813 96.14 -58.96 -56.35
C PRO A 813 96.50 -57.49 -56.67
N ALA A 814 97.07 -57.23 -57.85
CA ALA A 814 97.59 -55.90 -58.20
C ALA A 814 96.56 -54.98 -58.87
N CYS A 815 95.63 -55.52 -59.67
CA CYS A 815 94.72 -54.72 -60.51
C CYS A 815 93.24 -55.15 -60.46
N GLY A 816 92.87 -56.13 -59.64
CA GLY A 816 91.47 -56.56 -59.46
C GLY A 816 90.82 -57.30 -60.63
N VAL A 817 91.47 -57.38 -61.81
CA VAL A 817 90.98 -58.11 -63.00
C VAL A 817 90.70 -59.57 -62.66
N ALA A 818 89.54 -60.08 -63.10
CA ALA A 818 89.12 -61.45 -62.83
C ALA A 818 89.86 -62.48 -63.71
N PHE A 819 90.24 -63.62 -63.14
CA PHE A 819 91.00 -64.68 -63.82
C PHE A 819 90.48 -66.09 -63.48
N SER A 820 90.51 -66.99 -64.45
CA SER A 820 90.18 -68.41 -64.32
C SER A 820 91.44 -69.25 -64.03
N LYS A 821 91.29 -70.57 -63.86
CA LYS A 821 92.43 -71.48 -63.72
C LYS A 821 93.22 -71.64 -65.04
N GLU A 822 92.60 -71.38 -66.18
CA GLU A 822 93.23 -71.42 -67.51
C GLU A 822 94.05 -70.14 -67.80
N ASP A 823 93.75 -69.03 -67.12
CA ASP A 823 94.45 -67.75 -67.28
C ASP A 823 95.80 -67.68 -66.50
N VAL A 824 96.31 -68.82 -66.02
CA VAL A 824 97.52 -68.91 -65.18
C VAL A 824 98.64 -69.61 -65.95
N GLY A 825 99.56 -68.82 -66.49
CA GLY A 825 100.80 -69.33 -67.08
C GLY A 825 101.88 -69.55 -66.01
N THR A 826 102.70 -70.59 -66.14
CA THR A 826 103.95 -70.70 -65.38
C THR A 826 104.98 -69.74 -65.96
N LEU A 827 105.56 -68.89 -65.11
CA LEU A 827 106.66 -67.99 -65.48
C LEU A 827 107.98 -68.76 -65.36
N TYR A 828 108.61 -69.05 -66.49
CA TYR A 828 109.97 -69.59 -66.54
C TYR A 828 110.96 -68.43 -66.62
N TRP A 829 111.99 -68.47 -65.79
CA TRP A 829 113.14 -67.58 -65.88
C TRP A 829 114.18 -68.19 -66.82
N GLN A 830 114.81 -67.36 -67.65
CA GLN A 830 115.98 -67.66 -68.47
C GLN A 830 117.10 -66.68 -68.10
#